data_AF-A0A4Q4UKE2-F1
#
_entry.id   AF-A0A4Q4UKE2-F1
#
_cell.length_a   1.000
_cell.length_b   1.000
_cell.length_c   1.000
_cell.angle_alpha   90.00
_cell.angle_beta   90.00
_cell.angle_gamma   90.00
#
_symmetry.space_group_name_H-M   'P 1'
#
loop_
_entity.id
_entity.type
_entity.pdbx_description
1 polymer ?
#
loop_
_entity_poly.entity_id
_entity_poly.type
_entity_poly.pdbx_seq_one_letter_code
_entity_poly.pdbx_strand_id
1 'polypeptide(L)'
;MSQNELAARGLDVAARSIDLLTVLGELSNKASPLYQMALEFGRWLEREKLSRWQLQSCLKEAHDLVQPNTTGQEFFVMVLNRSQVRAVGPLFAQPHGSPGRYLARDVHLRWMTSTISCLFEYHSEGFISDVLCAFIMQSKLAGGQKPLPEYRLAHHPMRLEIKPVIDKIVSSIWCNVVNSLGLEQTSNGVLRLPKELQDICPRGHHLESHTLGLAMSKLRDSPTQVIIESEHLLTNLTLWLVLHFHGKLRVVVSGATVYEKGFGEEEKHIELRTKRFCDPKGECKSDSEKPMFKMYTVVGSKFDAHMMSGRYDTQMTLKSVPRVRQPLYKSPVSYPGSAVSRSLKLRTRSAAKKIVTWLLDCNIEKIVDSNQLSFRVLHDVKSRGKALTVADVVAKVPLIRNMDWDVDEDAASVIFMYRKDPTVEDWLDSKHSDDEMMDESAASEENDDEDEPAKLLNYFPILQDLLAKVRQSCNCHVCKLPRFEFQPNRGCLQRMVLYEVLFYIAHAIADAFGAPDSSARSAVEIELDDLGVSRILLDAVDPGRQAMNWHSWLNTASRVVLGCASLEELDGSMSRDMHYSEKMHFTETKLLTTSTVAVQFGDLAVIAPWLDLAVPITAKGSFGMVVARGQIGVIVKGFDGSSQFQPVEAETAVVQTLKTEEISDFVERFPKQQEPPDSEITIPTDRSGISSDYILVADGPSLYKLLMRVSSGTHSRLLDPSLAMLKLSQQPPAVTCKHAKNPVVRSPHPPRTLKTYPFEDLLGRWYAARSPPDDDPTPTNSEIVQQADWDEQGFEIATSTGDKGCSEKTNHNVPSTYHCSFGLDTYFKYHVAMALAHDCVVLTNHGGACMNCALEKAYQMEAAEGGFVAKFGKEYQ
;
A
#
# COMPACT_ATOMS: atom_id res chain seq x y z
N MET A 1 -3.18 43.61 -23.42
CA MET A 1 -2.30 42.44 -23.65
C MET A 1 -3.18 41.20 -23.58
N SER A 2 -3.22 40.42 -24.65
CA SER A 2 -4.20 39.33 -24.78
C SER A 2 -3.71 38.04 -24.09
N GLN A 3 -4.62 37.21 -23.57
CA GLN A 3 -4.28 35.88 -23.02
C GLN A 3 -3.49 35.01 -24.01
N ASN A 4 -3.63 35.26 -25.32
CA ASN A 4 -2.88 34.57 -26.37
C ASN A 4 -1.41 35.01 -26.46
N GLU A 5 -1.06 36.24 -26.06
CA GLU A 5 0.35 36.69 -25.98
C GLU A 5 1.06 36.11 -24.74
N LEU A 6 0.33 35.86 -23.66
CA LEU A 6 0.82 35.15 -22.46
C LEU A 6 0.99 33.66 -22.73
N ALA A 7 0.09 33.04 -23.48
CA ALA A 7 0.24 31.66 -23.96
C ALA A 7 1.40 31.53 -24.96
N ALA A 8 1.60 32.50 -25.86
CA ALA A 8 2.72 32.53 -26.80
C ALA A 8 4.08 32.71 -26.09
N ARG A 9 4.16 33.54 -25.04
CA ARG A 9 5.36 33.63 -24.19
C ARG A 9 5.54 32.43 -23.27
N GLY A 10 4.47 31.72 -22.92
CA GLY A 10 4.51 30.41 -22.26
C GLY A 10 4.95 29.27 -23.19
N LEU A 11 4.73 29.41 -24.50
CA LEU A 11 5.15 28.46 -25.54
C LEU A 11 6.63 28.63 -25.94
N ASP A 12 7.19 29.83 -25.78
CA ASP A 12 8.64 30.08 -25.91
C ASP A 12 9.46 29.39 -24.79
N VAL A 13 8.80 28.89 -23.74
CA VAL A 13 9.43 28.08 -22.68
C VAL A 13 9.73 26.65 -23.17
N ALA A 14 9.03 26.16 -24.19
CA ALA A 14 9.24 24.81 -24.71
C ALA A 14 10.48 24.75 -25.64
N ALA A 15 10.79 25.85 -26.34
CA ALA A 15 12.11 26.07 -26.97
C ALA A 15 13.24 26.28 -25.94
N ARG A 16 12.89 26.64 -24.70
CA ARG A 16 13.75 26.71 -23.51
C ARG A 16 13.74 25.44 -22.66
N SER A 17 13.32 24.29 -23.19
CA SER A 17 13.56 22.98 -22.54
C SER A 17 15.06 22.71 -22.31
N ILE A 18 15.93 23.41 -23.05
CA ILE A 18 17.39 23.48 -22.89
C ILE A 18 17.83 24.53 -21.84
N ASP A 19 16.95 25.44 -21.43
CA ASP A 19 17.22 26.60 -20.58
C ASP A 19 16.38 26.59 -19.27
N LEU A 20 15.93 25.41 -18.85
CA LEU A 20 15.24 25.17 -17.57
C LEU A 20 16.07 25.70 -16.38
N LEU A 21 17.40 25.70 -16.51
CA LEU A 21 18.36 26.18 -15.51
C LEU A 21 18.48 27.71 -15.44
N THR A 22 18.36 28.41 -16.57
CA THR A 22 18.33 29.88 -16.60
C THR A 22 16.99 30.40 -16.08
N VAL A 23 15.91 29.67 -16.37
CA VAL A 23 14.58 29.90 -15.79
C VAL A 23 14.56 29.59 -14.28
N LEU A 24 15.25 28.54 -13.81
CA LEU A 24 15.44 28.26 -12.38
C LEU A 24 16.23 29.38 -11.66
N GLY A 25 17.17 30.02 -12.35
CA GLY A 25 17.92 31.18 -11.85
C GLY A 25 17.13 32.49 -11.86
N GLU A 26 16.31 32.74 -12.90
CA GLU A 26 15.51 33.96 -13.06
C GLU A 26 14.18 33.94 -12.28
N LEU A 27 13.61 32.76 -11.97
CA LEU A 27 12.34 32.60 -11.22
C LEU A 27 12.48 32.68 -9.70
N SER A 28 13.56 33.24 -9.16
CA SER A 28 13.75 33.42 -7.70
C SER A 28 12.71 34.33 -7.03
N ASN A 29 11.76 34.90 -7.79
CA ASN A 29 10.55 35.51 -7.25
C ASN A 29 9.53 34.43 -6.83
N LYS A 30 9.61 34.09 -5.55
CA LYS A 30 8.83 33.06 -4.82
C LYS A 30 7.31 33.30 -4.90
N ALA A 31 6.64 32.73 -5.92
CA ALA A 31 5.18 32.47 -5.93
C ALA A 31 4.70 31.71 -7.20
N SER A 32 5.52 31.55 -8.24
CA SER A 32 5.08 30.95 -9.50
C SER A 32 4.93 29.41 -9.42
N PRO A 33 3.81 28.82 -9.88
CA PRO A 33 3.67 27.36 -10.06
C PRO A 33 4.77 26.72 -10.92
N LEU A 34 5.39 27.49 -11.81
CA LEU A 34 6.53 27.04 -12.64
C LEU A 34 7.80 26.86 -11.82
N TYR A 35 8.00 27.66 -10.76
CA TYR A 35 9.16 27.54 -9.87
C TYR A 35 9.10 26.25 -9.03
N GLN A 36 7.92 25.94 -8.47
CA GLN A 36 7.71 24.71 -7.70
C GLN A 36 7.93 23.47 -8.58
N MET A 37 7.38 23.48 -9.80
CA MET A 37 7.58 22.43 -10.78
C MET A 37 9.06 22.22 -11.15
N ALA A 38 9.81 23.30 -11.33
CA ALA A 38 11.22 23.20 -11.67
C ALA A 38 12.07 22.68 -10.50
N LEU A 39 11.71 23.04 -9.25
CA LEU A 39 12.31 22.45 -8.05
C LEU A 39 12.03 20.95 -7.93
N GLU A 40 10.79 20.52 -8.15
CA GLU A 40 10.40 19.10 -8.11
C GLU A 40 11.13 18.30 -9.18
N PHE A 41 11.26 18.84 -10.39
CA PHE A 41 12.00 18.21 -11.48
C PHE A 41 13.50 18.13 -11.18
N GLY A 42 14.09 19.16 -10.55
CA GLY A 42 15.47 19.15 -10.08
C GLY A 42 15.72 18.08 -9.00
N ARG A 43 14.84 17.99 -8.01
CA ARG A 43 14.88 16.97 -6.95
C ARG A 43 14.74 15.56 -7.52
N TRP A 44 13.88 15.37 -8.51
CA TRP A 44 13.72 14.09 -9.20
C TRP A 44 15.02 13.65 -9.89
N LEU A 45 15.69 14.56 -10.60
CA LEU A 45 16.98 14.26 -11.25
C LEU A 45 18.04 13.80 -10.26
N GLU A 46 18.15 14.50 -9.11
CA GLU A 46 19.09 14.15 -8.05
C GLU A 46 18.78 12.79 -7.45
N ARG A 47 17.50 12.52 -7.14
CA ARG A 47 17.05 11.26 -6.55
C ARG A 47 17.28 10.06 -7.47
N GLU A 48 16.95 10.20 -8.75
CA GLU A 48 17.14 9.12 -9.73
C GLU A 48 18.60 8.97 -10.18
N LYS A 49 19.52 9.80 -9.65
CA LYS A 49 20.95 9.83 -10.02
C LYS A 49 21.17 9.98 -11.53
N LEU A 50 20.29 10.72 -12.19
CA LEU A 50 20.35 10.94 -13.63
C LEU A 50 21.25 12.12 -13.96
N SER A 51 22.12 11.96 -14.96
CA SER A 51 22.90 13.08 -15.48
C SER A 51 21.99 14.08 -16.20
N ARG A 52 22.13 15.36 -15.85
CA ARG A 52 21.45 16.47 -16.54
C ARG A 52 21.69 16.44 -18.05
N TRP A 53 22.92 16.11 -18.46
CA TRP A 53 23.29 16.01 -19.86
C TRP A 53 22.59 14.84 -20.56
N GLN A 54 22.48 13.68 -19.91
CA GLN A 54 21.77 12.51 -20.46
C GLN A 54 20.28 12.82 -20.66
N LEU A 55 19.65 13.46 -19.69
CA LEU A 55 18.26 13.90 -19.83
C LEU A 55 18.11 14.87 -21.01
N GLN A 56 18.93 15.92 -21.06
CA GLN A 56 18.85 16.92 -22.12
C GLN A 56 19.06 16.31 -23.50
N SER A 57 20.02 15.40 -23.64
CA SER A 57 20.24 14.61 -24.85
C SER A 57 18.97 13.83 -25.21
N CYS A 58 18.45 13.02 -24.28
CA CYS A 58 17.24 12.23 -24.49
C CYS A 58 16.02 13.06 -24.93
N LEU A 59 15.73 14.16 -24.23
CA LEU A 59 14.57 15.02 -24.54
C LEU A 59 14.74 15.74 -25.89
N LYS A 60 15.95 16.18 -26.22
CA LYS A 60 16.26 16.77 -27.54
C LYS A 60 16.08 15.76 -28.66
N GLU A 61 16.43 14.50 -28.42
CA GLU A 61 16.23 13.44 -29.42
C GLU A 61 14.75 13.03 -29.55
N ALA A 62 13.97 13.15 -28.48
CA ALA A 62 12.53 12.84 -28.42
C ALA A 62 11.60 14.00 -28.88
N HIS A 63 12.15 15.20 -29.09
CA HIS A 63 11.39 16.40 -29.40
C HIS A 63 10.59 16.26 -30.71
N ASP A 64 9.28 16.57 -30.66
CA ASP A 64 8.35 16.60 -31.81
C ASP A 64 8.35 15.34 -32.68
N LEU A 65 8.63 14.17 -32.08
CA LEU A 65 8.58 12.93 -32.84
C LEU A 65 7.17 12.53 -33.24
N VAL A 66 6.14 12.84 -32.45
CA VAL A 66 4.75 12.50 -32.74
C VAL A 66 3.85 13.54 -32.09
N GLN A 67 2.67 13.78 -32.66
CA GLN A 67 1.63 14.59 -32.03
C GLN A 67 0.38 13.73 -31.75
N PRO A 68 -0.21 13.80 -30.53
CA PRO A 68 -1.47 13.13 -30.24
C PRO A 68 -2.62 13.71 -31.09
N ASN A 69 -3.45 12.84 -31.66
CA ASN A 69 -4.65 13.24 -32.41
C ASN A 69 -5.80 13.64 -31.47
N THR A 70 -7.01 13.85 -31.98
CA THR A 70 -8.19 14.24 -31.17
C THR A 70 -8.46 13.28 -30.01
N THR A 71 -8.45 11.97 -30.24
CA THR A 71 -8.56 10.93 -29.20
C THR A 71 -7.43 11.04 -28.18
N GLY A 72 -6.20 11.27 -28.65
CA GLY A 72 -5.05 11.52 -27.78
C GLY A 72 -5.19 12.78 -26.93
N GLN A 73 -5.81 13.84 -27.45
CA GLN A 73 -6.09 15.06 -26.67
C GLN A 73 -7.14 14.83 -25.58
N GLU A 74 -8.19 14.03 -25.84
CA GLU A 74 -9.18 13.64 -24.82
C GLU A 74 -8.50 12.92 -23.63
N PHE A 75 -7.51 12.08 -23.90
CA PHE A 75 -6.68 11.49 -22.85
C PHE A 75 -5.99 12.55 -21.98
N PHE A 76 -5.38 13.58 -22.58
CA PHE A 76 -4.73 14.64 -21.83
C PHE A 76 -5.69 15.50 -21.02
N VAL A 77 -6.92 15.70 -21.48
CA VAL A 77 -7.97 16.37 -20.69
C VAL A 77 -8.19 15.62 -19.37
N MET A 78 -8.24 14.29 -19.38
CA MET A 78 -8.41 13.47 -18.15
C MET A 78 -7.18 13.51 -17.23
N VAL A 79 -5.97 13.56 -17.79
CA VAL A 79 -4.71 13.65 -17.03
C VAL A 79 -4.52 15.04 -16.40
N LEU A 80 -4.94 16.10 -17.10
CA LEU A 80 -4.62 17.50 -16.77
C LEU A 80 -5.73 18.26 -16.04
N ASN A 81 -7.03 17.95 -16.21
CA ASN A 81 -8.15 18.69 -15.60
C ASN A 81 -8.34 18.45 -14.07
N ARG A 82 -7.26 18.11 -13.36
CA ARG A 82 -7.29 17.79 -11.93
C ARG A 82 -6.64 18.94 -11.18
N SER A 83 -7.46 19.79 -10.54
CA SER A 83 -6.96 21.00 -9.85
C SER A 83 -7.51 21.19 -8.44
N GLN A 84 -8.37 20.30 -7.94
CA GLN A 84 -8.99 20.49 -6.63
C GLN A 84 -8.26 19.71 -5.53
N VAL A 85 -7.84 20.45 -4.51
CA VAL A 85 -7.38 19.90 -3.24
C VAL A 85 -8.55 19.16 -2.61
N ARG A 86 -8.43 17.86 -2.38
CA ARG A 86 -9.48 17.08 -1.72
C ARG A 86 -9.02 16.75 -0.30
N ALA A 87 -9.83 17.14 0.68
CA ALA A 87 -9.63 16.69 2.06
C ALA A 87 -9.88 15.19 2.17
N VAL A 88 -8.98 14.49 2.86
CA VAL A 88 -9.06 13.07 3.20
C VAL A 88 -8.73 12.93 4.69
N GLY A 89 -9.71 13.30 5.51
CA GLY A 89 -9.50 13.52 6.94
C GLY A 89 -8.56 14.70 7.18
N PRO A 90 -7.51 14.55 8.02
CA PRO A 90 -6.56 15.63 8.28
C PRO A 90 -5.48 15.80 7.22
N LEU A 91 -5.38 14.85 6.28
CA LEU A 91 -4.52 14.97 5.11
C LEU A 91 -5.30 15.55 3.93
N PHE A 92 -4.57 16.20 3.04
CA PHE A 92 -5.10 16.75 1.80
C PHE A 92 -4.35 16.13 0.63
N ALA A 93 -5.06 15.87 -0.45
CA ALA A 93 -4.47 15.38 -1.69
C ALA A 93 -4.49 16.47 -2.77
N GLN A 94 -3.34 16.69 -3.41
CA GLN A 94 -3.19 17.58 -4.57
C GLN A 94 -2.50 16.84 -5.73
N PRO A 95 -2.72 17.24 -7.00
CA PRO A 95 -2.01 16.65 -8.13
C PRO A 95 -0.48 16.73 -7.95
N HIS A 96 0.22 15.59 -7.98
CA HIS A 96 1.68 15.54 -7.84
C HIS A 96 2.37 16.18 -9.07
N GLY A 97 3.37 17.04 -8.88
CA GLY A 97 4.13 17.64 -9.99
C GLY A 97 5.26 16.74 -10.54
N SER A 98 4.94 15.49 -10.84
CA SER A 98 5.96 14.52 -11.31
C SER A 98 6.42 14.78 -12.75
N PRO A 99 7.63 14.31 -13.15
CA PRO A 99 8.10 14.37 -14.53
C PRO A 99 7.13 13.75 -15.53
N GLY A 100 6.50 12.62 -15.19
CA GLY A 100 5.49 12.01 -16.06
C GLY A 100 4.29 12.94 -16.34
N ARG A 101 3.84 13.70 -15.33
CA ARG A 101 2.75 14.68 -15.50
C ARG A 101 3.23 15.98 -16.15
N TYR A 102 4.51 16.34 -15.98
CA TYR A 102 5.13 17.43 -16.70
C TYR A 102 5.17 17.16 -18.20
N LEU A 103 5.64 15.98 -18.61
CA LEU A 103 5.66 15.57 -20.01
C LEU A 103 4.26 15.61 -20.62
N ALA A 104 3.22 15.26 -19.85
CA ALA A 104 1.84 15.37 -20.30
C ALA A 104 1.40 16.82 -20.62
N ARG A 105 2.00 17.84 -19.99
CA ARG A 105 1.72 19.27 -20.23
C ARG A 105 2.51 19.81 -21.43
N ASP A 106 3.73 19.32 -21.64
CA ASP A 106 4.60 19.76 -22.73
C ASP A 106 4.02 19.40 -24.12
N VAL A 107 3.89 20.37 -25.03
CA VAL A 107 3.32 20.15 -26.38
C VAL A 107 4.23 19.28 -27.26
N HIS A 108 5.54 19.37 -27.10
CA HIS A 108 6.53 18.68 -27.93
C HIS A 108 6.87 17.28 -27.42
N LEU A 109 6.62 17.00 -26.14
CA LEU A 109 6.98 15.75 -25.47
C LEU A 109 5.80 14.92 -24.94
N ARG A 110 4.57 15.47 -24.91
CA ARG A 110 3.38 14.75 -24.43
C ARG A 110 3.10 13.43 -25.13
N TRP A 111 3.57 13.27 -26.36
CA TRP A 111 3.44 11.99 -27.06
C TRP A 111 4.05 10.83 -26.29
N MET A 112 5.14 11.06 -25.52
CA MET A 112 5.74 10.02 -24.68
C MET A 112 4.73 9.50 -23.65
N THR A 113 4.00 10.41 -23.00
CA THR A 113 2.97 10.03 -22.00
C THR A 113 1.87 9.19 -22.62
N SER A 114 1.35 9.58 -23.79
CA SER A 114 0.26 8.84 -24.46
C SER A 114 0.72 7.51 -25.05
N THR A 115 1.91 7.46 -25.65
CA THR A 115 2.52 6.22 -26.16
C THR A 115 2.84 5.24 -25.02
N ILE A 116 3.45 5.69 -23.94
CA ILE A 116 3.74 4.84 -22.77
C ILE A 116 2.44 4.32 -22.16
N SER A 117 1.47 5.21 -21.94
CA SER A 117 0.21 4.83 -21.30
C SER A 117 -0.60 3.82 -22.13
N CYS A 118 -0.56 3.90 -23.46
CA CYS A 118 -1.29 2.96 -24.31
C CYS A 118 -0.58 1.60 -24.41
N LEU A 119 0.76 1.56 -24.40
CA LEU A 119 1.51 0.31 -24.43
C LEU A 119 1.41 -0.47 -23.11
N PHE A 120 1.21 0.21 -21.98
CA PHE A 120 0.95 -0.45 -20.69
C PHE A 120 -0.36 -1.25 -20.64
N GLU A 121 -1.28 -1.05 -21.60
CA GLU A 121 -2.45 -1.93 -21.76
C GLU A 121 -2.02 -3.37 -22.08
N TYR A 122 -0.83 -3.58 -22.64
CA TYR A 122 -0.39 -4.89 -23.11
C TYR A 122 0.98 -5.34 -22.62
N HIS A 123 1.85 -4.42 -22.19
CA HIS A 123 3.27 -4.71 -22.03
C HIS A 123 3.88 -4.18 -20.72
N SER A 124 5.02 -4.77 -20.35
CA SER A 124 5.83 -4.38 -19.19
C SER A 124 6.69 -3.13 -19.45
N GLU A 125 7.19 -2.54 -18.37
CA GLU A 125 8.07 -1.36 -18.42
C GLU A 125 9.28 -1.57 -19.34
N GLY A 126 9.98 -2.71 -19.20
CA GLY A 126 11.15 -3.01 -20.01
C GLY A 126 10.86 -3.06 -21.51
N PHE A 127 9.74 -3.67 -21.92
CA PHE A 127 9.32 -3.70 -23.32
C PHE A 127 9.07 -2.29 -23.85
N ILE A 128 8.38 -1.45 -23.09
CA ILE A 128 8.02 -0.09 -23.48
C ILE A 128 9.26 0.79 -23.62
N SER A 129 10.20 0.68 -22.68
CA SER A 129 11.49 1.36 -22.77
C SER A 129 12.23 1.00 -24.05
N ASP A 130 12.24 -0.29 -24.41
CA ASP A 130 12.91 -0.75 -25.62
C ASP A 130 12.24 -0.24 -26.90
N VAL A 131 10.90 -0.18 -26.92
CA VAL A 131 10.13 0.45 -28.01
C VAL A 131 10.52 1.92 -28.17
N LEU A 132 10.57 2.68 -27.08
CA LEU A 132 10.91 4.11 -27.12
C LEU A 132 12.34 4.35 -27.56
N CYS A 133 13.31 3.58 -27.04
CA CYS A 133 14.68 3.64 -27.51
C CYS A 133 14.76 3.37 -29.02
N ALA A 134 14.13 2.30 -29.49
CA ALA A 134 14.11 1.97 -30.91
C ALA A 134 13.44 3.08 -31.74
N PHE A 135 12.32 3.61 -31.27
CA PHE A 135 11.58 4.67 -31.97
C PHE A 135 12.39 5.97 -32.09
N ILE A 136 12.97 6.46 -30.98
CA ILE A 136 13.77 7.69 -30.95
C ILE A 136 15.01 7.56 -31.83
N MET A 137 15.77 6.46 -31.66
CA MET A 137 17.02 6.25 -32.40
C MET A 137 16.77 6.08 -33.90
N GLN A 138 15.78 5.28 -34.30
CA GLN A 138 15.47 5.07 -35.72
C GLN A 138 14.97 6.35 -36.39
N SER A 139 14.20 7.16 -35.67
CA SER A 139 13.66 8.43 -36.18
C SER A 139 14.72 9.49 -36.42
N LYS A 140 15.86 9.40 -35.72
CA LYS A 140 17.02 10.28 -35.93
C LYS A 140 17.94 9.79 -37.04
N LEU A 141 18.13 8.47 -37.12
CA LEU A 141 18.97 7.84 -38.15
C LEU A 141 18.28 7.74 -39.52
N ALA A 142 16.97 8.04 -39.60
CA ALA A 142 16.16 8.00 -40.82
C ALA A 142 16.62 8.95 -41.94
N GLY A 143 17.58 9.85 -41.70
CA GLY A 143 18.20 10.75 -42.68
C GLY A 143 19.11 10.06 -43.71
N GLY A 144 18.59 9.04 -44.41
CA GLY A 144 19.25 8.39 -45.56
C GLY A 144 20.06 7.12 -45.27
N GLN A 145 20.20 6.72 -44.00
CA GLN A 145 20.91 5.49 -43.63
C GLN A 145 19.95 4.29 -43.51
N LYS A 146 20.47 3.08 -43.76
CA LYS A 146 19.69 1.84 -43.51
C LYS A 146 19.32 1.76 -42.02
N PRO A 147 18.08 1.37 -41.67
CA PRO A 147 17.69 1.19 -40.27
C PRO A 147 18.67 0.27 -39.55
N LEU A 148 19.03 0.63 -38.31
CA LEU A 148 19.92 -0.22 -37.54
C LEU A 148 19.20 -1.52 -37.14
N PRO A 149 19.81 -2.69 -37.37
CA PRO A 149 19.28 -3.95 -36.87
C PRO A 149 19.33 -3.97 -35.34
N GLU A 150 18.46 -4.77 -34.72
CA GLU A 150 18.25 -4.82 -33.27
C GLU A 150 19.55 -5.00 -32.48
N TYR A 151 20.38 -5.98 -32.85
CA TYR A 151 21.65 -6.24 -32.17
C TYR A 151 22.62 -5.05 -32.20
N ARG A 152 22.57 -4.18 -33.24
CA ARG A 152 23.40 -2.98 -33.29
C ARG A 152 22.83 -1.86 -32.45
N LEU A 153 21.50 -1.71 -32.40
CA LEU A 153 20.86 -0.74 -31.51
C LEU A 153 21.15 -1.06 -30.05
N ALA A 154 21.09 -2.35 -29.67
CA ALA A 154 21.35 -2.80 -28.31
C ALA A 154 22.72 -2.35 -27.76
N HIS A 155 23.73 -2.25 -28.63
CA HIS A 155 25.10 -1.87 -28.27
C HIS A 155 25.50 -0.47 -28.75
N HIS A 156 24.55 0.33 -29.25
CA HIS A 156 24.85 1.66 -29.78
C HIS A 156 25.09 2.66 -28.62
N PRO A 157 26.09 3.55 -28.68
CA PRO A 157 26.39 4.52 -27.62
C PRO A 157 25.18 5.36 -27.20
N MET A 158 24.42 5.87 -28.18
CA MET A 158 23.17 6.62 -27.91
C MET A 158 22.16 5.83 -27.04
N ARG A 159 22.09 4.50 -27.16
CA ARG A 159 21.19 3.70 -26.32
C ARG A 159 21.63 3.72 -24.86
N LEU A 160 22.93 3.66 -24.59
CA LEU A 160 23.48 3.74 -23.24
C LEU A 160 23.20 5.10 -22.58
N GLU A 161 23.08 6.15 -23.39
CA GLU A 161 22.76 7.51 -22.93
C GLU A 161 21.26 7.69 -22.65
N ILE A 162 20.39 7.26 -23.57
CA ILE A 162 18.94 7.52 -23.47
C ILE A 162 18.20 6.50 -22.62
N LYS A 163 18.64 5.23 -22.59
CA LYS A 163 17.87 4.15 -21.95
C LYS A 163 17.66 4.38 -20.45
N PRO A 164 18.67 4.76 -19.65
CA PRO A 164 18.46 5.02 -18.22
C PRO A 164 17.41 6.11 -17.96
N VAL A 165 17.41 7.15 -18.79
CA VAL A 165 16.42 8.24 -18.71
C VAL A 165 15.03 7.73 -19.09
N ILE A 166 14.91 6.97 -20.18
CA ILE A 166 13.65 6.40 -20.64
C ILE A 166 13.07 5.44 -19.60
N ASP A 167 13.87 4.57 -19.00
CA ASP A 167 13.43 3.64 -17.95
C ASP A 167 12.80 4.42 -16.79
N LYS A 168 13.41 5.53 -16.35
CA LYS A 168 12.86 6.38 -15.28
C LYS A 168 11.63 7.19 -15.70
N ILE A 169 11.55 7.64 -16.94
CA ILE A 169 10.36 8.31 -17.49
C ILE A 169 9.18 7.32 -17.55
N VAL A 170 9.42 6.09 -17.99
CA VAL A 170 8.42 5.01 -18.06
C VAL A 170 7.87 4.70 -16.66
N SER A 171 8.74 4.50 -15.67
CA SER A 171 8.31 4.26 -14.28
C SER A 171 7.56 5.47 -13.70
N SER A 172 8.03 6.70 -13.95
CA SER A 172 7.32 7.92 -13.49
C SER A 172 5.93 8.06 -14.10
N ILE A 173 5.76 7.77 -15.39
CA ILE A 173 4.45 7.80 -16.05
C ILE A 173 3.56 6.68 -15.52
N TRP A 174 4.11 5.49 -15.25
CA TRP A 174 3.35 4.42 -14.63
C TRP A 174 2.80 4.84 -13.25
N CYS A 175 3.66 5.27 -12.33
CA CYS A 175 3.27 5.63 -10.96
C CYS A 175 2.30 6.83 -10.91
N ASN A 176 2.50 7.86 -11.75
CA ASN A 176 1.79 9.13 -11.62
C ASN A 176 0.63 9.34 -12.60
N VAL A 177 0.57 8.55 -13.66
CA VAL A 177 -0.47 8.68 -14.70
C VAL A 177 -1.24 7.38 -14.84
N VAL A 178 -0.60 6.29 -15.23
CA VAL A 178 -1.28 5.05 -15.61
C VAL A 178 -1.92 4.36 -14.40
N ASN A 179 -1.16 4.21 -13.33
CA ASN A 179 -1.64 3.55 -12.11
C ASN A 179 -2.67 4.40 -11.36
N SER A 180 -2.66 5.74 -11.51
CA SER A 180 -3.60 6.62 -10.80
C SER A 180 -4.94 6.81 -11.53
N LEU A 181 -4.97 6.71 -12.87
CA LEU A 181 -6.16 6.97 -13.70
C LEU A 181 -7.33 5.98 -13.52
N GLY A 182 -7.10 4.75 -13.03
CA GLY A 182 -8.13 3.69 -13.04
C GLY A 182 -9.21 3.71 -11.94
N LEU A 183 -9.01 4.40 -10.81
CA LEU A 183 -9.98 4.46 -9.68
C LEU A 183 -11.36 5.11 -9.95
N GLU A 184 -11.54 5.84 -11.06
CA GLU A 184 -12.83 6.40 -11.45
C GLU A 184 -13.42 5.49 -12.50
N GLN A 185 -14.56 4.88 -12.17
CA GLN A 185 -15.34 4.01 -13.03
C GLN A 185 -15.66 4.67 -14.38
N THR A 186 -14.72 4.60 -15.30
CA THR A 186 -15.06 4.42 -16.71
C THR A 186 -14.91 2.93 -16.92
N SER A 187 -16.05 2.25 -17.10
CA SER A 187 -16.15 0.81 -17.36
C SER A 187 -15.35 0.35 -18.60
N ASN A 188 -14.68 1.27 -19.30
CA ASN A 188 -13.70 1.04 -20.34
C ASN A 188 -12.44 1.83 -19.97
N GLY A 189 -11.33 1.15 -19.66
CA GLY A 189 -10.04 1.82 -19.47
C GLY A 189 -9.77 2.79 -20.61
N VAL A 190 -9.35 4.01 -20.26
CA VAL A 190 -9.28 5.19 -21.14
C VAL A 190 -8.54 4.96 -22.46
N LEU A 191 -7.60 4.02 -22.51
CA LEU A 191 -6.71 3.78 -23.65
C LEU A 191 -6.85 2.35 -24.24
N ARG A 192 -8.04 1.77 -24.22
CA ARG A 192 -8.28 0.47 -24.89
C ARG A 192 -8.57 0.66 -26.38
N LEU A 193 -8.35 -0.41 -27.15
CA LEU A 193 -8.86 -0.47 -28.51
C LEU A 193 -10.40 -0.31 -28.48
N PRO A 194 -10.99 0.42 -29.44
CA PRO A 194 -12.42 0.38 -29.69
C PRO A 194 -12.91 -1.06 -29.77
N LYS A 195 -14.11 -1.32 -29.25
CA LYS A 195 -14.65 -2.68 -29.14
C LYS A 195 -14.66 -3.40 -30.48
N GLU A 196 -14.96 -2.68 -31.56
CA GLU A 196 -14.96 -3.16 -32.93
C GLU A 196 -13.58 -3.70 -33.36
N LEU A 197 -12.49 -3.07 -32.89
CA LEU A 197 -11.13 -3.50 -33.17
C LEU A 197 -10.66 -4.58 -32.20
N GLN A 198 -11.09 -4.52 -30.95
CA GLN A 198 -10.79 -5.54 -29.94
C GLN A 198 -11.40 -6.90 -30.32
N ASP A 199 -12.63 -6.90 -30.85
CA ASP A 199 -13.36 -8.10 -31.28
C ASP A 199 -12.71 -8.78 -32.51
N ILE A 200 -11.93 -8.06 -33.32
CA ILE A 200 -11.15 -8.64 -34.43
C ILE A 200 -10.04 -9.56 -33.91
N CYS A 201 -9.38 -9.15 -32.82
CA CYS A 201 -8.22 -9.83 -32.27
C CYS A 201 -8.22 -9.81 -30.73
N PRO A 202 -9.15 -10.54 -30.08
CA PRO A 202 -9.25 -10.59 -28.62
C PRO A 202 -8.00 -11.17 -27.94
N ARG A 203 -7.19 -11.94 -28.69
CA ARG A 203 -5.95 -12.56 -28.19
C ARG A 203 -4.77 -11.59 -28.09
N GLY A 204 -4.81 -10.46 -28.79
CA GLY A 204 -3.72 -9.48 -28.80
C GLY A 204 -2.47 -9.94 -29.56
N HIS A 205 -2.47 -9.90 -30.90
CA HIS A 205 -1.23 -10.10 -31.66
C HIS A 205 -0.39 -8.82 -31.64
N HIS A 206 0.87 -8.93 -31.22
CA HIS A 206 1.72 -7.79 -30.94
C HIS A 206 2.99 -7.80 -31.81
N LEU A 207 3.44 -6.62 -32.22
CA LEU A 207 4.81 -6.45 -32.72
C LEU A 207 5.81 -6.48 -31.57
N GLU A 208 6.98 -7.07 -31.80
CA GLU A 208 8.12 -7.01 -30.88
C GLU A 208 8.65 -5.57 -30.72
N SER A 209 9.39 -5.30 -29.63
CA SER A 209 9.77 -3.95 -29.22
C SER A 209 10.54 -3.18 -30.29
N HIS A 210 11.58 -3.78 -30.87
CA HIS A 210 12.38 -3.18 -31.96
C HIS A 210 11.53 -2.92 -33.21
N THR A 211 10.73 -3.91 -33.61
CA THR A 211 9.92 -3.86 -34.84
C THR A 211 8.81 -2.82 -34.72
N LEU A 212 8.19 -2.70 -33.55
CA LEU A 212 7.19 -1.67 -33.26
C LEU A 212 7.80 -0.28 -33.30
N GLY A 213 8.94 -0.05 -32.66
CA GLY A 213 9.62 1.24 -32.68
C GLY A 213 10.05 1.66 -34.10
N LEU A 214 10.49 0.71 -34.93
CA LEU A 214 10.79 0.96 -36.34
C LEU A 214 9.53 1.29 -37.15
N ALA A 215 8.42 0.57 -36.93
CA ALA A 215 7.14 0.86 -37.59
C ALA A 215 6.62 2.26 -37.24
N MET A 216 6.66 2.65 -35.96
CA MET A 216 6.32 4.01 -35.52
C MET A 216 7.20 5.07 -36.20
N SER A 217 8.51 4.81 -36.31
CA SER A 217 9.47 5.71 -36.97
C SER A 217 9.13 5.94 -38.45
N LYS A 218 8.75 4.88 -39.17
CA LYS A 218 8.35 4.98 -40.58
C LYS A 218 6.99 5.64 -40.79
N LEU A 219 6.09 5.53 -39.81
CA LEU A 219 4.74 6.11 -39.87
C LEU A 219 4.69 7.57 -39.40
N ARG A 220 5.74 8.09 -38.75
CA ARG A 220 5.84 9.51 -38.37
C ARG A 220 5.68 10.43 -39.59
N ASP A 221 6.52 10.23 -40.59
CA ASP A 221 6.55 11.04 -41.82
C ASP A 221 5.77 10.34 -42.94
N SER A 222 4.62 9.73 -42.60
CA SER A 222 3.91 8.84 -43.53
C SER A 222 3.52 9.58 -44.82
N PRO A 223 3.74 8.97 -46.00
CA PRO A 223 3.18 9.44 -47.27
C PRO A 223 1.65 9.51 -47.21
N THR A 224 1.03 10.15 -48.20
CA THR A 224 -0.43 10.35 -48.30
C THR A 224 -1.23 9.05 -48.17
N GLN A 225 -0.69 7.88 -48.57
CA GLN A 225 -1.39 6.61 -48.40
C GLN A 225 -0.43 5.45 -48.08
N VAL A 226 -0.70 4.76 -46.98
CA VAL A 226 0.05 3.60 -46.49
C VAL A 226 -0.88 2.40 -46.29
N ILE A 227 -0.43 1.22 -46.71
CA ILE A 227 -1.14 -0.04 -46.52
C ILE A 227 -0.28 -0.98 -45.68
N ILE A 228 -0.86 -1.51 -44.60
CA ILE A 228 -0.22 -2.48 -43.71
C ILE A 228 -0.97 -3.80 -43.84
N GLU A 229 -0.33 -4.79 -44.46
CA GLU A 229 -0.89 -6.13 -44.64
C GLU A 229 -0.35 -7.09 -43.58
N SER A 230 -1.25 -7.82 -42.94
CA SER A 230 -0.94 -8.79 -41.90
C SER A 230 -1.97 -9.91 -41.89
N GLU A 231 -1.65 -11.03 -41.26
CA GLU A 231 -2.60 -12.13 -41.11
C GLU A 231 -3.58 -11.90 -39.96
N HIS A 232 -3.08 -11.34 -38.86
CA HIS A 232 -3.84 -10.94 -37.67
C HIS A 232 -3.68 -9.45 -37.39
N LEU A 233 -4.66 -8.85 -36.70
CA LEU A 233 -4.59 -7.43 -36.32
C LEU A 233 -3.48 -7.20 -35.29
N LEU A 234 -2.55 -6.31 -35.62
CA LEU A 234 -1.42 -5.93 -34.76
C LEU A 234 -1.88 -4.94 -33.69
N THR A 235 -2.29 -5.41 -32.51
CA THR A 235 -3.05 -4.64 -31.52
C THR A 235 -2.27 -3.48 -30.90
N ASN A 236 -0.97 -3.67 -30.60
CA ASN A 236 -0.15 -2.60 -30.01
C ASN A 236 0.10 -1.45 -31.00
N LEU A 237 0.39 -1.76 -32.26
CA LEU A 237 0.50 -0.76 -33.33
C LEU A 237 -0.86 -0.09 -33.61
N THR A 238 -1.94 -0.86 -33.66
CA THR A 238 -3.28 -0.33 -33.94
C THR A 238 -3.73 0.64 -32.86
N LEU A 239 -3.50 0.33 -31.59
CA LEU A 239 -3.85 1.23 -30.49
C LEU A 239 -3.04 2.52 -30.54
N TRP A 240 -1.74 2.44 -30.84
CA TRP A 240 -0.91 3.62 -31.03
C TRP A 240 -1.44 4.50 -32.17
N LEU A 241 -1.82 3.91 -33.31
CA LEU A 241 -2.42 4.65 -34.43
C LEU A 241 -3.72 5.35 -34.05
N VAL A 242 -4.59 4.72 -33.26
CA VAL A 242 -5.85 5.34 -32.79
C VAL A 242 -5.61 6.62 -31.99
N LEU A 243 -4.46 6.73 -31.32
CA LEU A 243 -4.11 7.87 -30.45
C LEU A 243 -3.22 8.93 -31.13
N HIS A 244 -2.44 8.52 -32.13
CA HIS A 244 -1.37 9.35 -32.69
C HIS A 244 -1.49 9.60 -34.19
N PHE A 245 -2.23 8.78 -34.93
CA PHE A 245 -2.38 9.00 -36.37
C PHE A 245 -3.34 10.16 -36.62
N HIS A 246 -2.88 11.15 -37.38
CA HIS A 246 -3.66 12.30 -37.81
C HIS A 246 -4.02 12.14 -39.29
N GLY A 247 -5.15 11.47 -39.54
CA GLY A 247 -5.67 11.18 -40.88
C GLY A 247 -6.82 10.18 -40.81
N LYS A 248 -7.11 9.51 -41.92
CA LYS A 248 -8.16 8.49 -42.00
C LYS A 248 -7.61 7.07 -41.81
N LEU A 249 -8.00 6.42 -40.72
CA LEU A 249 -7.65 5.03 -40.40
C LEU A 249 -8.77 4.09 -40.85
N ARG A 250 -8.42 3.11 -41.67
CA ARG A 250 -9.34 2.07 -42.16
C ARG A 250 -8.81 0.69 -41.79
N VAL A 251 -9.67 -0.19 -41.30
CA VAL A 251 -9.33 -1.60 -41.02
C VAL A 251 -10.22 -2.50 -41.86
N VAL A 252 -9.58 -3.31 -42.69
CA VAL A 252 -10.21 -4.25 -43.61
C VAL A 252 -9.86 -5.66 -43.15
N VAL A 253 -10.88 -6.46 -42.81
CA VAL A 253 -10.72 -7.85 -42.37
C VAL A 253 -11.36 -8.76 -43.41
N SER A 254 -10.60 -9.71 -43.95
CA SER A 254 -11.08 -10.66 -44.98
C SER A 254 -11.76 -9.97 -46.17
N GLY A 255 -11.30 -8.77 -46.53
CA GLY A 255 -11.84 -7.96 -47.64
C GLY A 255 -13.02 -7.04 -47.28
N ALA A 256 -13.60 -7.16 -46.08
CA ALA A 256 -14.67 -6.27 -45.60
C ALA A 256 -14.10 -5.14 -44.73
N THR A 257 -14.59 -3.90 -44.90
CA THR A 257 -14.24 -2.80 -44.00
C THR A 257 -14.99 -2.96 -42.68
N VAL A 258 -14.27 -3.17 -41.59
CA VAL A 258 -14.86 -3.39 -40.25
C VAL A 258 -14.78 -2.13 -39.39
N TYR A 259 -13.81 -1.26 -39.66
CA TYR A 259 -13.62 -0.02 -38.94
C TYR A 259 -13.10 1.07 -39.88
N GLU A 260 -13.65 2.26 -39.79
CA GLU A 260 -13.20 3.43 -40.56
C GLU A 260 -13.46 4.69 -39.72
N LYS A 261 -12.41 5.46 -39.44
CA LYS A 261 -12.53 6.70 -38.64
C LYS A 261 -11.51 7.74 -39.09
N GLY A 262 -11.95 8.99 -39.16
CA GLY A 262 -11.09 10.16 -39.36
C GLY A 262 -10.62 10.74 -38.03
N PHE A 263 -9.32 10.97 -37.90
CA PHE A 263 -8.66 11.55 -36.72
C PHE A 263 -7.97 12.89 -37.03
N GLY A 264 -8.15 13.41 -38.23
CA GLY A 264 -7.44 14.58 -38.74
C GLY A 264 -7.75 14.88 -40.21
N GLU A 265 -6.86 15.60 -40.87
CA GLU A 265 -6.94 15.93 -42.31
C GLU A 265 -7.12 14.67 -43.19
N GLU A 266 -8.06 14.72 -44.13
CA GLU A 266 -8.46 13.54 -44.90
C GLU A 266 -7.41 13.09 -45.93
N GLU A 267 -6.39 13.90 -46.27
CA GLU A 267 -5.42 13.56 -47.30
C GLU A 267 -4.50 12.38 -46.94
N LYS A 268 -4.32 12.11 -45.64
CA LYS A 268 -3.50 10.99 -45.15
C LYS A 268 -4.35 9.78 -44.84
N HIS A 269 -4.00 8.63 -45.40
CA HIS A 269 -4.73 7.39 -45.26
C HIS A 269 -3.83 6.24 -44.79
N ILE A 270 -4.25 5.53 -43.75
CA ILE A 270 -3.68 4.24 -43.37
C ILE A 270 -4.75 3.16 -43.48
N GLU A 271 -4.51 2.15 -44.30
CA GLU A 271 -5.36 0.95 -44.39
C GLU A 271 -4.64 -0.26 -43.76
N LEU A 272 -5.18 -0.76 -42.65
CA LEU A 272 -4.77 -2.02 -42.03
C LEU A 272 -5.56 -3.17 -42.67
N ARG A 273 -4.88 -4.06 -43.39
CA ARG A 273 -5.49 -5.24 -44.01
C ARG A 273 -5.13 -6.48 -43.23
N THR A 274 -6.13 -7.11 -42.64
CA THR A 274 -6.01 -8.33 -41.85
C THR A 274 -6.71 -9.48 -42.57
N LYS A 275 -6.08 -10.65 -42.64
CA LYS A 275 -6.66 -11.79 -43.38
C LYS A 275 -7.85 -12.43 -42.66
N ARG A 276 -7.83 -12.51 -41.32
CA ARG A 276 -8.83 -13.26 -40.54
C ARG A 276 -9.18 -12.62 -39.20
N PHE A 277 -10.34 -13.01 -38.66
CA PHE A 277 -10.70 -12.80 -37.26
C PHE A 277 -10.00 -13.84 -36.39
N CYS A 278 -9.61 -13.46 -35.17
CA CYS A 278 -9.08 -14.42 -34.19
C CYS A 278 -10.22 -15.04 -33.39
N ASP A 279 -10.23 -16.36 -33.26
CA ASP A 279 -11.16 -17.06 -32.36
C ASP A 279 -10.73 -16.80 -30.89
N PRO A 280 -11.63 -16.32 -30.02
CA PRO A 280 -11.33 -16.17 -28.59
C PRO A 280 -11.06 -17.49 -27.86
N LYS A 281 -11.50 -18.65 -28.37
CA LYS A 281 -11.40 -19.96 -27.70
C LYS A 281 -10.55 -21.00 -28.46
N GLY A 282 -10.17 -20.71 -29.70
CA GLY A 282 -9.41 -21.61 -30.58
C GLY A 282 -7.92 -21.27 -30.69
N GLU A 283 -7.16 -22.14 -31.34
CA GLU A 283 -5.79 -21.83 -31.77
C GLU A 283 -5.85 -20.86 -32.96
N CYS A 284 -5.17 -19.71 -32.88
CA CYS A 284 -4.86 -18.91 -34.07
C CYS A 284 -3.82 -19.66 -34.88
N LYS A 285 -4.30 -20.55 -35.75
CA LYS A 285 -3.46 -21.17 -36.76
C LYS A 285 -3.07 -20.10 -37.75
N SER A 286 -1.77 -19.80 -37.76
CA SER A 286 -1.16 -19.04 -38.85
C SER A 286 -1.00 -19.99 -40.05
N ASP A 287 -1.30 -19.53 -41.25
CA ASP A 287 -1.08 -20.31 -42.49
C ASP A 287 0.42 -20.49 -42.76
N SER A 288 1.26 -19.66 -42.14
CA SER A 288 2.72 -19.82 -42.17
C SER A 288 3.29 -20.10 -40.78
N GLU A 289 4.36 -20.89 -40.73
CA GLU A 289 5.12 -21.11 -39.49
C GLU A 289 5.74 -19.81 -38.92
N LYS A 290 5.89 -18.77 -39.76
CA LYS A 290 6.46 -17.47 -39.43
C LYS A 290 5.64 -16.36 -40.09
N PRO A 291 4.57 -15.87 -39.44
CA PRO A 291 3.74 -14.79 -39.97
C PRO A 291 4.60 -13.53 -40.15
N MET A 292 4.32 -12.77 -41.21
CA MET A 292 4.97 -11.49 -41.46
C MET A 292 3.92 -10.44 -41.74
N PHE A 293 4.21 -9.21 -41.33
CA PHE A 293 3.49 -8.05 -41.83
C PHE A 293 4.34 -7.34 -42.88
N LYS A 294 3.66 -6.61 -43.76
CA LYS A 294 4.29 -5.83 -44.83
C LYS A 294 3.65 -4.45 -44.87
N MET A 295 4.48 -3.43 -45.01
CA MET A 295 4.06 -2.03 -45.08
C MET A 295 4.48 -1.44 -46.42
N TYR A 296 3.54 -0.80 -47.10
CA TYR A 296 3.70 -0.27 -48.45
C TYR A 296 3.17 1.15 -48.53
N THR A 297 3.77 1.97 -49.40
CA THR A 297 3.18 3.24 -49.83
C THR A 297 2.41 3.03 -51.14
N VAL A 298 1.34 3.81 -51.31
CA VAL A 298 0.64 3.90 -52.59
C VAL A 298 1.09 5.17 -53.30
N VAL A 299 1.62 5.02 -54.51
CA VAL A 299 2.00 6.14 -55.37
C VAL A 299 1.21 6.01 -56.67
N GLY A 300 0.19 6.85 -56.86
CA GLY A 300 -0.75 6.72 -57.97
C GLY A 300 -1.59 5.44 -57.89
N SER A 301 -1.59 4.61 -58.93
CA SER A 301 -2.32 3.33 -59.02
C SER A 301 -1.45 2.09 -58.78
N LYS A 302 -0.18 2.28 -58.35
CA LYS A 302 0.78 1.19 -58.11
C LYS A 302 1.24 1.17 -56.64
N PHE A 303 1.40 -0.05 -56.12
CA PHE A 303 2.05 -0.32 -54.83
C PHE A 303 3.57 -0.15 -54.98
N ASP A 304 4.03 1.09 -55.13
CA ASP A 304 5.34 1.36 -55.76
C ASP A 304 6.54 1.39 -54.80
N ALA A 305 6.38 1.40 -53.45
CA ALA A 305 7.54 1.28 -52.54
C ALA A 305 7.26 0.47 -51.26
N HIS A 306 7.99 -0.64 -51.09
CA HIS A 306 8.08 -1.38 -49.83
C HIS A 306 8.76 -0.50 -48.78
N MET A 307 8.08 -0.24 -47.66
CA MET A 307 8.62 0.54 -46.54
C MET A 307 9.38 -0.36 -45.58
N MET A 308 8.73 -1.46 -45.17
CA MET A 308 9.29 -2.45 -44.28
C MET A 308 8.47 -3.74 -44.27
N SER A 309 9.08 -4.80 -43.77
CA SER A 309 8.41 -6.02 -43.37
C SER A 309 9.08 -6.56 -42.13
N GLY A 310 8.30 -7.10 -41.22
CA GLY A 310 8.80 -7.70 -39.99
C GLY A 310 8.03 -8.96 -39.66
N ARG A 311 8.66 -9.80 -38.85
CA ARG A 311 7.96 -10.91 -38.19
C ARG A 311 7.18 -10.35 -37.01
N TYR A 312 6.12 -11.05 -36.65
CA TYR A 312 5.41 -10.81 -35.42
C TYR A 312 4.99 -12.16 -34.84
N ASP A 313 4.71 -12.19 -33.56
CA ASP A 313 4.50 -13.45 -32.88
C ASP A 313 3.04 -13.91 -32.96
N THR A 314 2.78 -15.03 -33.64
CA THR A 314 1.48 -15.73 -33.62
C THR A 314 1.43 -16.90 -32.66
N GLN A 315 2.59 -17.32 -32.15
CA GLN A 315 2.66 -18.40 -31.15
C GLN A 315 2.35 -17.89 -29.74
N MET A 316 2.18 -16.57 -29.57
CA MET A 316 1.95 -15.91 -28.28
C MET A 316 3.12 -16.15 -27.30
N THR A 317 4.33 -16.32 -27.83
CA THR A 317 5.59 -16.28 -27.06
C THR A 317 5.82 -14.89 -26.44
N LEU A 318 5.43 -13.81 -27.13
CA LEU A 318 5.35 -12.46 -26.58
C LEU A 318 4.06 -12.31 -25.77
N LYS A 319 4.11 -12.80 -24.52
CA LYS A 319 2.97 -12.72 -23.60
C LYS A 319 2.60 -11.27 -23.32
N SER A 320 1.31 -10.96 -23.41
CA SER A 320 0.78 -9.69 -22.90
C SER A 320 0.88 -9.66 -21.38
N VAL A 321 1.53 -8.62 -20.86
CA VAL A 321 1.71 -8.35 -19.42
C VAL A 321 1.19 -6.95 -19.14
N PRO A 322 -0.15 -6.76 -19.05
CA PRO A 322 -0.73 -5.45 -18.78
C PRO A 322 -0.24 -4.91 -17.45
N ARG A 323 0.05 -3.60 -17.39
CA ARG A 323 0.42 -2.87 -16.16
C ARG A 323 -0.61 -1.81 -15.74
N VAL A 324 -1.67 -1.64 -16.53
CA VAL A 324 -2.84 -0.83 -16.15
C VAL A 324 -3.60 -1.49 -14.99
N ARG A 325 -4.28 -0.69 -14.16
CA ARG A 325 -5.09 -1.21 -13.03
C ARG A 325 -6.06 -2.31 -13.49
N GLN A 326 -6.21 -3.33 -12.66
CA GLN A 326 -7.07 -4.49 -12.95
C GLN A 326 -8.21 -4.57 -11.94
N PRO A 327 -9.36 -5.16 -12.34
CA PRO A 327 -10.36 -5.59 -11.36
C PRO A 327 -9.73 -6.53 -10.34
N LEU A 328 -10.20 -6.44 -9.09
CA LEU A 328 -9.80 -7.36 -8.03
C LEU A 328 -10.00 -8.82 -8.48
N TYR A 329 -9.15 -9.72 -7.98
CA TYR A 329 -9.16 -11.16 -8.27
C TYR A 329 -8.87 -11.55 -9.73
N LYS A 330 -8.45 -10.63 -10.60
CA LYS A 330 -7.99 -10.97 -11.95
C LYS A 330 -6.54 -11.46 -11.93
N SER A 331 -6.35 -12.78 -11.78
CA SER A 331 -5.03 -13.42 -11.82
C SER A 331 -4.45 -13.48 -13.25
N PRO A 332 -3.18 -13.06 -13.46
CA PRO A 332 -2.44 -13.20 -14.72
C PRO A 332 -1.89 -14.62 -14.94
N VAL A 333 -2.01 -15.52 -13.95
CA VAL A 333 -1.46 -16.87 -14.02
C VAL A 333 -2.21 -17.70 -15.07
N SER A 334 -1.44 -18.39 -15.90
CA SER A 334 -1.93 -19.27 -16.95
C SER A 334 -1.30 -20.66 -16.80
N TYR A 335 -2.15 -21.69 -16.79
CA TYR A 335 -1.73 -23.07 -16.67
C TYR A 335 -1.65 -23.77 -18.03
N PRO A 336 -0.73 -24.73 -18.21
CA PRO A 336 -0.66 -25.54 -19.43
C PRO A 336 -1.87 -26.48 -19.58
N GLY A 337 -2.44 -26.56 -20.79
CA GLY A 337 -3.55 -27.46 -21.15
C GLY A 337 -4.95 -26.98 -20.72
N SER A 338 -5.90 -26.88 -21.66
CA SER A 338 -7.17 -26.15 -21.47
C SER A 338 -8.12 -26.75 -20.43
N ALA A 339 -8.28 -28.08 -20.37
CA ALA A 339 -9.18 -28.75 -19.44
C ALA A 339 -8.62 -28.81 -18.00
N VAL A 340 -7.35 -29.22 -17.87
CA VAL A 340 -6.63 -29.28 -16.60
C VAL A 340 -6.48 -27.88 -15.98
N SER A 341 -6.19 -26.87 -16.81
CA SER A 341 -6.11 -25.46 -16.41
C SER A 341 -7.40 -24.95 -15.79
N ARG A 342 -8.57 -25.26 -16.36
CA ARG A 342 -9.86 -24.82 -15.81
C ARG A 342 -10.15 -25.46 -14.45
N SER A 343 -9.98 -26.78 -14.35
CA SER A 343 -10.19 -27.52 -13.10
C SER A 343 -9.25 -27.04 -11.99
N LEU A 344 -7.97 -26.86 -12.32
CA LEU A 344 -6.98 -26.37 -11.39
C LEU A 344 -7.31 -24.95 -10.90
N LYS A 345 -7.63 -24.04 -11.83
CA LYS A 345 -7.98 -22.65 -11.49
C LYS A 345 -9.20 -22.56 -10.58
N LEU A 346 -10.22 -23.40 -10.78
CA LEU A 346 -11.38 -23.48 -9.89
C LEU A 346 -10.99 -23.98 -8.49
N ARG A 347 -10.15 -25.01 -8.39
CA ARG A 347 -9.66 -25.52 -7.09
C ARG A 347 -8.80 -24.51 -6.33
N THR A 348 -7.89 -23.81 -7.02
CA THR A 348 -7.09 -22.72 -6.45
C THR A 348 -7.98 -21.63 -5.86
N ARG A 349 -8.99 -21.19 -6.62
CA ARG A 349 -9.99 -20.21 -6.18
C ARG A 349 -10.83 -20.69 -5.00
N SER A 350 -11.28 -21.94 -5.04
CA SER A 350 -12.05 -22.56 -3.96
C SER A 350 -11.25 -22.62 -2.65
N ALA A 351 -9.96 -22.98 -2.72
CA ALA A 351 -9.08 -22.99 -1.56
C ALA A 351 -8.93 -21.59 -0.93
N ALA A 352 -8.67 -20.57 -1.75
CA ALA A 352 -8.61 -19.18 -1.28
C ALA A 352 -9.93 -18.74 -0.64
N LYS A 353 -11.08 -19.01 -1.29
CA LYS A 353 -12.40 -18.67 -0.76
C LYS A 353 -12.66 -19.33 0.60
N LYS A 354 -12.33 -20.62 0.75
CA LYS A 354 -12.51 -21.36 2.01
C LYS A 354 -11.63 -20.81 3.13
N ILE A 355 -10.36 -20.50 2.87
CA ILE A 355 -9.45 -19.90 3.86
C ILE A 355 -9.95 -18.51 4.27
N VAL A 356 -10.34 -17.65 3.32
CA VAL A 356 -10.87 -16.32 3.63
C VAL A 356 -12.18 -16.41 4.41
N THR A 357 -13.08 -17.34 4.04
CA THR A 357 -14.35 -17.52 4.75
C THR A 357 -14.10 -17.94 6.19
N TRP A 358 -13.19 -18.89 6.42
CA TRP A 358 -12.75 -19.26 7.76
C TRP A 358 -12.21 -18.05 8.53
N LEU A 359 -11.27 -17.30 7.95
CA LEU A 359 -10.65 -16.14 8.60
C LEU A 359 -11.69 -15.08 9.00
N LEU A 360 -12.67 -14.82 8.12
CA LEU A 360 -13.74 -13.85 8.37
C LEU A 360 -14.71 -14.29 9.48
N ASP A 361 -14.91 -15.59 9.63
CA ASP A 361 -15.82 -16.17 10.62
C ASP A 361 -15.13 -16.41 11.98
N CYS A 362 -13.80 -16.23 12.08
CA CYS A 362 -13.08 -16.26 13.35
C CYS A 362 -13.59 -15.17 14.30
N ASN A 363 -13.84 -15.57 15.54
CA ASN A 363 -14.12 -14.64 16.63
C ASN A 363 -12.84 -13.90 17.00
N ILE A 364 -12.99 -12.67 17.47
CA ILE A 364 -11.86 -11.87 17.94
C ILE A 364 -12.11 -11.30 19.33
N GLU A 365 -11.04 -11.25 20.10
CA GLU A 365 -10.96 -10.63 21.41
C GLU A 365 -10.03 -9.42 21.39
N LYS A 366 -10.23 -8.54 22.36
CA LYS A 366 -9.45 -7.32 22.50
C LYS A 366 -8.14 -7.65 23.17
N ILE A 367 -7.06 -7.00 22.74
CA ILE A 367 -5.79 -7.04 23.45
C ILE A 367 -5.69 -5.76 24.29
N VAL A 368 -5.75 -5.91 25.61
CA VAL A 368 -5.77 -4.76 26.55
C VAL A 368 -4.39 -4.10 26.62
N ASP A 369 -3.32 -4.88 26.53
CA ASP A 369 -1.93 -4.43 26.69
C ASP A 369 -1.22 -4.15 25.36
N SER A 370 -1.95 -4.02 24.24
CA SER A 370 -1.33 -3.77 22.95
C SER A 370 -1.06 -2.28 22.73
N ASN A 371 0.13 -1.98 22.20
CA ASN A 371 0.55 -0.63 21.80
C ASN A 371 0.13 -0.28 20.36
N GLN A 372 -0.51 -1.21 19.65
CA GLN A 372 -0.98 -1.03 18.27
C GLN A 372 -2.40 -1.58 18.11
N LEU A 373 -3.13 -1.05 17.13
CA LEU A 373 -4.46 -1.55 16.80
C LEU A 373 -4.36 -3.03 16.39
N SER A 374 -4.81 -3.90 17.30
CA SER A 374 -4.68 -5.35 17.15
C SER A 374 -5.78 -6.08 17.92
N PHE A 375 -6.11 -7.27 17.42
CA PHE A 375 -7.10 -8.14 18.03
C PHE A 375 -6.54 -9.56 18.17
N ARG A 376 -6.90 -10.25 19.24
CA ARG A 376 -6.59 -11.67 19.42
C ARG A 376 -7.60 -12.50 18.63
N VAL A 377 -7.13 -13.41 17.79
CA VAL A 377 -7.97 -14.32 17.01
C VAL A 377 -8.28 -15.55 17.84
N LEU A 378 -9.56 -15.88 17.98
CA LEU A 378 -10.02 -17.04 18.74
C LEU A 378 -10.47 -18.16 17.80
N HIS A 379 -10.03 -19.38 18.13
CA HIS A 379 -10.33 -20.58 17.36
C HIS A 379 -11.42 -21.48 17.99
N ASP A 380 -11.88 -21.20 19.22
CA ASP A 380 -12.87 -22.03 19.92
C ASP A 380 -14.34 -21.63 19.60
N VAL A 381 -15.16 -22.62 19.27
CA VAL A 381 -16.59 -22.51 18.90
C VAL A 381 -17.48 -22.32 20.14
N LYS A 382 -16.96 -22.55 21.35
CA LYS A 382 -17.75 -22.57 22.60
C LYS A 382 -18.05 -21.18 23.18
N SER A 383 -17.39 -20.11 22.74
CA SER A 383 -17.66 -18.74 23.18
C SER A 383 -18.87 -18.12 22.45
N ARG A 384 -20.06 -18.73 22.60
CA ARG A 384 -21.34 -18.10 22.20
C ARG A 384 -21.72 -16.97 23.16
N GLY A 385 -21.01 -15.85 23.05
CA GLY A 385 -21.37 -14.54 23.58
C GLY A 385 -21.30 -13.49 22.46
N LYS A 386 -21.64 -12.22 22.75
CA LYS A 386 -21.58 -11.08 21.79
C LYS A 386 -20.13 -10.73 21.38
N ALA A 387 -19.39 -11.66 20.79
CA ALA A 387 -18.04 -11.43 20.27
C ALA A 387 -18.11 -10.78 18.88
N LEU A 388 -17.18 -9.86 18.60
CA LEU A 388 -16.93 -9.39 17.24
C LEU A 388 -16.26 -10.52 16.45
N THR A 389 -16.48 -10.54 15.14
CA THR A 389 -15.69 -11.39 14.23
C THR A 389 -14.71 -10.54 13.43
N VAL A 390 -13.78 -11.19 12.72
CA VAL A 390 -12.91 -10.50 11.75
C VAL A 390 -13.76 -9.76 10.71
N ALA A 391 -14.88 -10.35 10.25
CA ALA A 391 -15.80 -9.72 9.31
C ALA A 391 -16.45 -8.42 9.84
N ASP A 392 -16.63 -8.28 11.16
CA ASP A 392 -17.17 -7.05 11.76
C ASP A 392 -16.15 -5.90 11.75
N VAL A 393 -14.86 -6.22 11.85
CA VAL A 393 -13.77 -5.24 12.02
C VAL A 393 -13.22 -4.72 10.69
N VAL A 394 -13.27 -5.50 9.63
CA VAL A 394 -12.92 -5.03 8.28
C VAL A 394 -13.98 -4.07 7.73
N ALA A 395 -13.58 -3.13 6.87
CA ALA A 395 -14.47 -2.08 6.35
C ALA A 395 -15.66 -2.63 5.54
N LYS A 396 -15.45 -3.72 4.80
CA LYS A 396 -16.52 -4.46 4.13
C LYS A 396 -16.21 -5.96 4.06
N VAL A 397 -17.25 -6.77 3.92
CA VAL A 397 -17.08 -8.20 3.62
C VAL A 397 -16.59 -8.35 2.17
N PRO A 398 -15.45 -9.02 1.92
CA PRO A 398 -14.88 -9.12 0.59
C PRO A 398 -15.75 -9.99 -0.35
N LEU A 399 -15.77 -9.62 -1.63
CA LEU A 399 -16.60 -10.20 -2.68
C LEU A 399 -16.32 -11.69 -2.91
N ILE A 400 -15.09 -12.14 -2.65
CA ILE A 400 -14.68 -13.55 -2.76
C ILE A 400 -15.64 -14.50 -2.02
N ARG A 401 -16.24 -14.07 -0.90
CA ARG A 401 -17.21 -14.84 -0.12
C ARG A 401 -18.46 -15.20 -0.94
N ASN A 402 -18.86 -14.32 -1.86
CA ASN A 402 -20.07 -14.45 -2.68
C ASN A 402 -19.77 -14.91 -4.11
N MET A 403 -18.51 -15.17 -4.46
CA MET A 403 -18.17 -15.66 -5.80
C MET A 403 -18.51 -17.14 -5.96
N ASP A 404 -18.98 -17.49 -7.15
CA ASP A 404 -19.32 -18.87 -7.55
C ASP A 404 -18.05 -19.69 -7.84
N TRP A 405 -17.28 -19.96 -6.79
CA TRP A 405 -16.00 -20.68 -6.80
C TRP A 405 -16.06 -21.95 -5.94
N ASP A 406 -17.25 -22.36 -5.51
CA ASP A 406 -17.42 -23.60 -4.77
C ASP A 406 -17.33 -24.78 -5.73
N VAL A 407 -16.63 -25.84 -5.31
CA VAL A 407 -16.50 -27.09 -6.06
C VAL A 407 -16.95 -28.21 -5.13
N ASP A 408 -17.85 -29.07 -5.60
CA ASP A 408 -18.57 -30.06 -4.79
C ASP A 408 -17.67 -31.10 -4.08
N GLU A 409 -18.02 -31.27 -2.80
CA GLU A 409 -17.98 -32.41 -1.86
C GLU A 409 -16.68 -33.10 -1.39
N ASP A 410 -15.52 -33.06 -2.06
CA ASP A 410 -14.33 -33.82 -1.62
C ASP A 410 -13.16 -33.00 -1.04
N ALA A 411 -13.35 -31.70 -0.79
CA ALA A 411 -12.29 -30.84 -0.27
C ALA A 411 -12.47 -30.64 1.23
N ALA A 412 -11.49 -31.13 2.01
CA ALA A 412 -11.39 -30.98 3.45
C ALA A 412 -12.00 -29.64 3.91
N SER A 413 -12.88 -29.70 4.92
CA SER A 413 -13.17 -28.49 5.71
C SER A 413 -11.84 -27.87 6.14
N VAL A 414 -11.78 -26.55 6.32
CA VAL A 414 -10.63 -25.90 6.94
C VAL A 414 -10.59 -26.39 8.39
N ILE A 415 -10.08 -27.60 8.61
CA ILE A 415 -9.85 -28.20 9.92
C ILE A 415 -8.46 -27.73 10.26
N PHE A 416 -8.42 -26.64 11.00
CA PHE A 416 -7.24 -26.25 11.72
C PHE A 416 -6.80 -27.44 12.59
N MET A 417 -5.60 -27.96 12.35
CA MET A 417 -4.99 -28.98 13.18
C MET A 417 -3.97 -28.30 14.08
N TYR A 418 -4.25 -28.25 15.39
CA TYR A 418 -3.19 -28.05 16.37
C TYR A 418 -2.20 -29.21 16.20
N ARG A 419 -1.02 -28.95 15.64
CA ARG A 419 0.09 -29.90 15.82
C ARG A 419 0.46 -29.83 17.30
N LYS A 420 0.43 -30.98 17.98
CA LYS A 420 1.15 -31.12 19.26
C LYS A 420 2.62 -30.83 18.97
N ASP A 421 3.29 -30.16 19.90
CA ASP A 421 4.75 -30.04 19.87
C ASP A 421 5.37 -31.42 19.58
N PRO A 422 6.40 -31.51 18.73
CA PRO A 422 7.05 -32.78 18.43
C PRO A 422 7.47 -33.44 19.73
N THR A 423 7.13 -34.71 19.88
CA THR A 423 7.57 -35.50 21.03
C THR A 423 9.08 -35.63 21.00
N VAL A 424 9.74 -35.76 22.16
CA VAL A 424 11.21 -35.94 22.27
C VAL A 424 11.69 -37.11 21.39
N GLU A 425 10.83 -38.11 21.15
CA GLU A 425 11.05 -39.24 20.26
C GLU A 425 11.11 -38.85 18.77
N ASP A 426 10.28 -37.92 18.29
CA ASP A 426 10.34 -37.40 16.91
C ASP A 426 11.60 -36.55 16.66
N TRP A 427 12.10 -35.90 17.72
CA TRP A 427 13.35 -35.13 17.69
C TRP A 427 14.60 -36.03 17.63
N LEU A 428 14.48 -37.26 18.11
CA LEU A 428 15.55 -38.27 18.07
C LEU A 428 15.57 -38.99 16.72
N ASP A 429 14.41 -39.26 16.11
CA ASP A 429 14.33 -39.89 14.78
C ASP A 429 14.83 -38.96 13.66
N SER A 430 14.69 -37.63 13.78
CA SER A 430 15.21 -36.68 12.79
C SER A 430 16.74 -36.56 12.78
N LYS A 431 17.43 -37.06 13.81
CA LYS A 431 18.89 -37.05 13.92
C LYS A 431 19.54 -38.38 13.51
N HIS A 432 18.77 -39.36 13.04
CA HIS A 432 19.27 -40.71 12.78
C HIS A 432 19.12 -41.19 11.33
N SER A 433 18.90 -40.29 10.36
CA SER A 433 19.12 -40.61 8.94
C SER A 433 20.57 -40.29 8.54
N ASP A 434 21.53 -41.02 9.11
CA ASP A 434 22.98 -40.92 8.86
C ASP A 434 23.47 -41.83 7.71
N ASP A 435 22.60 -42.20 6.76
CA ASP A 435 22.98 -43.03 5.62
C ASP A 435 22.77 -42.29 4.29
N GLU A 436 23.64 -41.32 3.99
CA GLU A 436 24.13 -41.00 2.64
C GLU A 436 25.30 -39.99 2.71
N MET A 437 26.49 -40.49 3.07
CA MET A 437 27.75 -39.75 2.99
C MET A 437 28.14 -39.48 1.53
N MET A 438 27.88 -38.28 1.01
CA MET A 438 28.69 -37.64 -0.05
C MET A 438 28.57 -36.10 -0.01
N ASP A 439 29.76 -35.45 -0.02
CA ASP A 439 30.08 -34.02 -0.18
C ASP A 439 29.82 -33.04 1.00
N GLU A 440 30.61 -33.18 2.06
CA GLU A 440 30.85 -32.16 3.09
C GLU A 440 31.77 -31.01 2.61
N SER A 441 31.34 -30.27 1.58
CA SER A 441 31.95 -28.96 1.25
C SER A 441 30.92 -27.95 0.74
N ALA A 442 29.78 -27.85 1.42
CA ALA A 442 28.80 -26.78 1.20
C ALA A 442 27.95 -26.41 2.43
N ALA A 443 28.25 -26.92 3.63
CA ALA A 443 27.57 -26.49 4.85
C ALA A 443 28.20 -25.20 5.39
N SER A 444 28.00 -24.10 4.67
CA SER A 444 27.90 -22.80 5.35
C SER A 444 26.74 -22.88 6.33
N GLU A 445 26.84 -22.14 7.44
CA GLU A 445 25.73 -21.83 8.34
C GLU A 445 24.57 -21.22 7.52
N GLU A 446 23.69 -22.07 6.99
CA GLU A 446 22.62 -21.70 6.05
C GLU A 446 21.34 -21.40 6.83
N ASN A 447 21.03 -20.10 6.92
CA ASN A 447 19.70 -19.49 6.83
C ASN A 447 18.56 -20.17 7.60
N ASP A 448 18.24 -19.63 8.79
CA ASP A 448 16.93 -19.74 9.46
C ASP A 448 15.77 -19.12 8.64
N ASP A 449 16.01 -18.65 7.41
CA ASP A 449 15.01 -18.18 6.44
C ASP A 449 14.28 -19.35 5.77
N GLU A 450 13.62 -20.21 6.56
CA GLU A 450 12.61 -21.11 6.04
C GLU A 450 11.50 -20.28 5.35
N ASP A 451 11.25 -20.54 4.05
CA ASP A 451 10.23 -19.88 3.20
C ASP A 451 8.87 -19.84 3.95
N GLU A 452 8.50 -18.68 4.52
CA GLU A 452 7.28 -18.50 5.35
C GLU A 452 6.00 -19.11 4.73
N PRO A 453 5.75 -19.03 3.41
CA PRO A 453 4.62 -19.68 2.75
C PRO A 453 4.56 -21.19 2.92
N ALA A 454 5.71 -21.89 3.01
CA ALA A 454 5.73 -23.33 3.21
C ALA A 454 5.23 -23.73 4.61
N LYS A 455 5.46 -22.88 5.62
CA LYS A 455 4.97 -23.09 7.01
C LYS A 455 3.44 -23.15 7.09
N LEU A 456 2.73 -22.47 6.18
CA LEU A 456 1.28 -22.51 6.10
C LEU A 456 0.74 -23.92 5.86
N LEU A 457 1.50 -24.77 5.17
CA LEU A 457 1.09 -26.14 4.90
C LEU A 457 0.86 -26.92 6.20
N ASN A 458 1.55 -26.59 7.28
CA ASN A 458 1.37 -27.24 8.59
C ASN A 458 0.00 -26.93 9.22
N TYR A 459 -0.62 -25.80 8.87
CA TYR A 459 -1.84 -25.31 9.51
C TYR A 459 -3.09 -25.43 8.63
N PHE A 460 -2.91 -25.47 7.30
CA PHE A 460 -4.00 -25.49 6.33
C PHE A 460 -3.98 -26.77 5.49
N PRO A 461 -4.64 -27.87 5.93
CA PRO A 461 -4.72 -29.13 5.17
C PRO A 461 -5.28 -28.95 3.77
N ILE A 462 -6.17 -27.98 3.56
CA ILE A 462 -6.71 -27.64 2.24
C ILE A 462 -5.61 -27.26 1.23
N LEU A 463 -4.53 -26.62 1.69
CA LEU A 463 -3.37 -26.30 0.85
C LEU A 463 -2.56 -27.57 0.56
N GLN A 464 -2.34 -28.43 1.55
CA GLN A 464 -1.65 -29.71 1.35
C GLN A 464 -2.39 -30.58 0.33
N ASP A 465 -3.71 -30.73 0.46
CA ASP A 465 -4.56 -31.50 -0.46
C ASP A 465 -4.51 -30.92 -1.89
N LEU A 466 -4.57 -29.60 -2.00
CA LEU A 466 -4.45 -28.91 -3.28
C LEU A 466 -3.09 -29.20 -3.91
N LEU A 467 -1.99 -29.03 -3.17
CA LEU A 467 -0.63 -29.25 -3.67
C LEU A 467 -0.37 -30.71 -4.00
N ALA A 468 -0.93 -31.67 -3.25
CA ALA A 468 -0.84 -33.10 -3.55
C ALA A 468 -1.54 -33.45 -4.87
N LYS A 469 -2.72 -32.88 -5.13
CA LYS A 469 -3.45 -33.03 -6.40
C LYS A 469 -2.69 -32.37 -7.56
N VAL A 470 -2.07 -31.21 -7.32
CA VAL A 470 -1.24 -30.49 -8.32
C VAL A 470 0.02 -31.27 -8.68
N ARG A 471 0.65 -31.94 -7.71
CA ARG A 471 1.87 -32.74 -7.91
C ARG A 471 1.70 -33.75 -9.04
N GLN A 472 0.53 -34.41 -9.11
CA GLN A 472 0.20 -35.41 -10.13
C GLN A 472 0.17 -34.82 -11.55
N SER A 473 -0.05 -33.51 -11.69
CA SER A 473 -0.10 -32.79 -12.97
C SER A 473 1.20 -32.01 -13.25
N CYS A 474 2.16 -32.01 -12.34
CA CYS A 474 3.41 -31.26 -12.48
C CYS A 474 4.48 -32.11 -13.16
N ASN A 475 5.18 -31.53 -14.14
CA ASN A 475 6.22 -32.21 -14.90
C ASN A 475 7.66 -31.94 -14.42
N CYS A 476 7.85 -31.15 -13.37
CA CYS A 476 9.19 -30.82 -12.86
C CYS A 476 9.88 -32.05 -12.22
N HIS A 477 11.21 -32.04 -12.19
CA HIS A 477 12.01 -33.14 -11.65
C HIS A 477 11.67 -33.45 -10.19
N VAL A 478 11.48 -32.41 -9.37
CA VAL A 478 11.20 -32.55 -7.93
C VAL A 478 9.85 -33.23 -7.66
N CYS A 479 8.78 -32.84 -8.36
CA CYS A 479 7.46 -33.45 -8.17
C CYS A 479 7.41 -34.94 -8.56
N LYS A 480 8.32 -35.38 -9.44
CA LYS A 480 8.41 -36.78 -9.91
C LYS A 480 9.14 -37.70 -8.93
N LEU A 481 9.90 -37.17 -7.98
CA LEU A 481 10.60 -37.98 -6.98
C LEU A 481 9.60 -38.52 -5.94
N PRO A 482 9.67 -39.78 -5.49
CA PRO A 482 8.61 -40.40 -4.69
C PRO A 482 8.47 -39.91 -3.22
N ARG A 483 9.38 -39.10 -2.68
CA ARG A 483 9.42 -38.79 -1.23
C ARG A 483 9.89 -37.40 -0.81
N PHE A 484 10.01 -36.45 -1.75
CA PHE A 484 10.39 -35.10 -1.37
C PHE A 484 9.23 -34.33 -0.72
N GLU A 485 9.54 -33.68 0.40
CA GLU A 485 8.75 -32.59 0.98
C GLU A 485 8.62 -31.45 -0.04
N PHE A 486 7.59 -30.62 0.12
CA PHE A 486 7.36 -29.49 -0.80
C PHE A 486 8.55 -28.54 -0.75
N GLN A 487 9.30 -28.49 -1.85
CA GLN A 487 10.33 -27.48 -2.06
C GLN A 487 9.81 -26.39 -3.02
N PRO A 488 9.92 -25.12 -2.63
CA PRO A 488 9.40 -24.00 -3.40
C PRO A 488 10.35 -23.66 -4.56
N ASN A 489 10.53 -24.57 -5.51
CA ASN A 489 11.37 -24.34 -6.68
C ASN A 489 10.68 -23.45 -7.73
N ARG A 490 11.43 -22.49 -8.31
CA ARG A 490 10.92 -21.63 -9.39
C ARG A 490 10.45 -22.47 -10.58
N GLY A 491 9.33 -22.09 -11.19
CA GLY A 491 8.71 -22.84 -12.30
C GLY A 491 8.00 -24.13 -11.90
N CYS A 492 7.96 -24.48 -10.61
CA CYS A 492 7.14 -25.59 -10.12
C CYS A 492 5.65 -25.21 -10.11
N LEU A 493 4.78 -26.10 -10.62
CA LEU A 493 3.33 -25.88 -10.63
C LEU A 493 2.75 -25.79 -9.21
N GLN A 494 3.32 -26.52 -8.25
CA GLN A 494 2.90 -26.44 -6.84
C GLN A 494 3.18 -25.05 -6.25
N ARG A 495 4.37 -24.47 -6.52
CA ARG A 495 4.72 -23.11 -6.10
C ARG A 495 3.78 -22.09 -6.75
N MET A 496 3.57 -22.17 -8.06
CA MET A 496 2.64 -21.28 -8.78
C MET A 496 1.23 -21.29 -8.17
N VAL A 497 0.70 -22.48 -7.87
CA VAL A 497 -0.65 -22.63 -7.29
C VAL A 497 -0.70 -22.05 -5.87
N LEU A 498 0.30 -22.33 -5.03
CA LEU A 498 0.37 -21.78 -3.66
C LEU A 498 0.35 -20.24 -3.69
N TYR A 499 1.23 -19.63 -4.47
CA TYR A 499 1.30 -18.17 -4.57
C TYR A 499 0.06 -17.58 -5.26
N GLU A 500 -0.60 -18.29 -6.18
CA GLU A 500 -1.89 -17.83 -6.72
C GLU A 500 -2.99 -17.86 -5.65
N VAL A 501 -3.01 -18.83 -4.72
CA VAL A 501 -3.92 -18.82 -3.56
C VAL A 501 -3.65 -17.59 -2.69
N LEU A 502 -2.39 -17.34 -2.33
CA LEU A 502 -1.99 -16.19 -1.52
C LEU A 502 -2.33 -14.87 -2.21
N PHE A 503 -2.15 -14.78 -3.53
CA PHE A 503 -2.62 -13.65 -4.34
C PHE A 503 -4.13 -13.40 -4.19
N TYR A 504 -4.97 -14.43 -4.29
CA TYR A 504 -6.42 -14.24 -4.10
C TYR A 504 -6.77 -13.79 -2.67
N ILE A 505 -6.04 -14.26 -1.65
CA ILE A 505 -6.21 -13.84 -0.26
C ILE A 505 -5.76 -12.39 -0.07
N ALA A 506 -4.63 -11.97 -0.64
CA ALA A 506 -4.16 -10.58 -0.63
C ALA A 506 -5.21 -9.64 -1.25
N HIS A 507 -5.79 -10.04 -2.39
CA HIS A 507 -6.89 -9.29 -3.00
C HIS A 507 -8.14 -9.27 -2.12
N ALA A 508 -8.42 -10.33 -1.37
CA ALA A 508 -9.52 -10.34 -0.42
C ALA A 508 -9.29 -9.41 0.77
N ILE A 509 -8.05 -9.29 1.27
CA ILE A 509 -7.67 -8.33 2.31
C ILE A 509 -7.83 -6.90 1.79
N ALA A 510 -7.31 -6.61 0.60
CA ALA A 510 -7.46 -5.28 -0.02
C ALA A 510 -8.93 -4.93 -0.29
N ASP A 511 -9.72 -5.89 -0.78
CA ASP A 511 -11.17 -5.73 -0.93
C ASP A 511 -11.82 -5.47 0.42
N ALA A 512 -11.51 -6.24 1.46
CA ALA A 512 -12.05 -6.04 2.80
C ALA A 512 -11.72 -4.64 3.38
N PHE A 513 -10.57 -4.07 3.00
CA PHE A 513 -10.15 -2.71 3.35
C PHE A 513 -10.88 -1.61 2.56
N GLY A 514 -11.63 -1.95 1.51
CA GLY A 514 -12.36 -0.98 0.69
C GLY A 514 -11.74 -0.68 -0.68
N ALA A 515 -10.76 -1.48 -1.15
CA ALA A 515 -10.18 -1.30 -2.48
C ALA A 515 -11.24 -1.37 -3.58
N PRO A 516 -11.25 -0.44 -4.55
CA PRO A 516 -12.12 -0.53 -5.73
C PRO A 516 -11.54 -1.45 -6.82
N ASP A 517 -10.22 -1.51 -6.93
CA ASP A 517 -9.44 -2.22 -7.94
C ASP A 517 -8.02 -2.48 -7.40
N SER A 518 -7.16 -3.11 -8.21
CA SER A 518 -5.76 -3.39 -7.84
C SER A 518 -4.77 -2.89 -8.87
N SER A 519 -3.55 -2.61 -8.42
CA SER A 519 -2.40 -2.47 -9.31
C SER A 519 -2.16 -3.80 -10.03
N ALA A 520 -1.72 -3.74 -11.29
CA ALA A 520 -1.45 -4.94 -12.06
C ALA A 520 -0.15 -5.61 -11.61
N ARG A 521 -0.20 -6.95 -11.51
CA ARG A 521 0.98 -7.80 -11.32
C ARG A 521 1.07 -8.80 -12.46
N SER A 522 2.29 -9.18 -12.79
CA SER A 522 2.63 -10.28 -13.68
C SER A 522 2.63 -11.61 -12.94
N ALA A 523 2.57 -12.73 -13.68
CA ALA A 523 2.67 -14.06 -13.06
C ALA A 523 4.02 -14.26 -12.34
N VAL A 524 5.11 -13.68 -12.88
CA VAL A 524 6.45 -13.76 -12.27
C VAL A 524 6.47 -13.03 -10.94
N GLU A 525 5.88 -11.84 -10.85
CA GLU A 525 5.78 -11.09 -9.59
C GLU A 525 4.89 -11.77 -8.55
N ILE A 526 3.95 -12.63 -8.97
CA ILE A 526 3.15 -13.44 -8.05
C ILE A 526 3.97 -14.61 -7.51
N GLU A 527 4.78 -15.28 -8.33
CA GLU A 527 5.62 -16.41 -7.89
C GLU A 527 6.75 -16.03 -6.93
N LEU A 528 7.13 -14.75 -6.90
CA LEU A 528 8.25 -14.22 -6.12
C LEU A 528 7.84 -13.63 -4.77
N ASP A 529 6.58 -13.23 -4.61
CA ASP A 529 6.13 -12.38 -3.52
C ASP A 529 4.68 -12.68 -3.18
N ASP A 530 4.43 -13.10 -1.94
CA ASP A 530 3.12 -13.48 -1.42
C ASP A 530 2.30 -12.29 -0.87
N LEU A 531 2.81 -11.07 -1.02
CA LEU A 531 2.20 -9.82 -0.54
C LEU A 531 2.04 -9.76 0.99
N GLY A 532 2.83 -10.53 1.75
CA GLY A 532 2.80 -10.58 3.21
C GLY A 532 1.63 -11.41 3.78
N VAL A 533 0.92 -12.17 2.93
CA VAL A 533 -0.22 -12.97 3.36
C VAL A 533 0.19 -14.12 4.29
N SER A 534 1.36 -14.73 4.05
CA SER A 534 1.83 -15.82 4.90
C SER A 534 2.01 -15.35 6.33
N ARG A 535 2.57 -14.14 6.51
CA ARG A 535 2.69 -13.53 7.83
C ARG A 535 1.34 -13.34 8.52
N ILE A 536 0.33 -12.81 7.81
CA ILE A 536 -1.02 -12.61 8.35
C ILE A 536 -1.67 -13.93 8.77
N LEU A 537 -1.59 -14.95 7.92
CA LEU A 537 -2.19 -16.25 8.20
C LEU A 537 -1.46 -16.95 9.36
N LEU A 538 -0.12 -16.90 9.38
CA LEU A 538 0.70 -17.43 10.49
C LEU A 538 0.38 -16.71 11.79
N ASP A 539 0.32 -15.37 11.80
CA ASP A 539 -0.03 -14.60 13.00
C ASP A 539 -1.43 -14.97 13.52
N ALA A 540 -2.38 -15.28 12.63
CA ALA A 540 -3.72 -15.70 13.03
C ALA A 540 -3.79 -17.13 13.60
N VAL A 541 -2.98 -18.07 13.10
CA VAL A 541 -3.07 -19.50 13.47
C VAL A 541 -2.04 -19.95 14.51
N ASP A 542 -0.88 -19.31 14.58
CA ASP A 542 0.21 -19.67 15.50
C ASP A 542 -0.25 -19.47 16.95
N PRO A 543 -0.27 -20.52 17.80
CA PRO A 543 -0.68 -20.45 19.20
C PRO A 543 0.10 -19.40 20.01
N GLY A 544 1.35 -19.10 19.65
CA GLY A 544 2.16 -18.08 20.32
C GLY A 544 1.78 -16.64 19.96
N ARG A 545 1.02 -16.43 18.89
CA ARG A 545 0.68 -15.09 18.37
C ARG A 545 -0.81 -14.82 18.42
N GLN A 546 -1.61 -15.65 17.73
CA GLN A 546 -3.06 -15.52 17.57
C GLN A 546 -3.53 -14.07 17.41
N ALA A 547 -2.92 -13.33 16.48
CA ALA A 547 -3.06 -11.87 16.39
C ALA A 547 -3.49 -11.42 14.99
N MET A 548 -4.35 -10.41 14.96
CA MET A 548 -4.70 -9.61 13.80
C MET A 548 -4.13 -8.21 13.99
N ASN A 549 -3.09 -7.86 13.24
CA ASN A 549 -2.34 -6.60 13.40
C ASN A 549 -2.63 -5.61 12.28
N TRP A 550 -2.92 -4.35 12.63
CA TRP A 550 -3.18 -3.28 11.66
C TRP A 550 -2.04 -3.10 10.65
N HIS A 551 -0.79 -3.08 11.11
CA HIS A 551 0.37 -2.85 10.24
C HIS A 551 0.49 -3.90 9.13
N SER A 552 0.44 -5.19 9.47
CA SER A 552 0.57 -6.29 8.49
C SER A 552 -0.56 -6.28 7.46
N TRP A 553 -1.79 -6.05 7.91
CA TRP A 553 -2.95 -5.99 7.00
C TRP A 553 -2.92 -4.76 6.09
N LEU A 554 -2.52 -3.59 6.63
CA LEU A 554 -2.31 -2.38 5.84
C LEU A 554 -1.16 -2.55 4.82
N ASN A 555 -0.08 -3.25 5.20
CA ASN A 555 1.03 -3.59 4.28
C ASN A 555 0.49 -4.36 3.06
N THR A 556 -0.22 -5.47 3.30
CA THR A 556 -0.83 -6.26 2.20
C THR A 556 -1.82 -5.44 1.38
N ALA A 557 -2.73 -4.68 2.00
CA ALA A 557 -3.73 -3.88 1.29
C ALA A 557 -3.08 -2.77 0.44
N SER A 558 -2.08 -2.08 0.99
CA SER A 558 -1.37 -1.00 0.28
C SER A 558 -0.59 -1.54 -0.91
N ARG A 559 0.10 -2.68 -0.79
CA ARG A 559 0.81 -3.33 -1.91
C ARG A 559 -0.12 -3.75 -3.04
N VAL A 560 -1.32 -4.27 -2.74
CA VAL A 560 -2.32 -4.64 -3.76
C VAL A 560 -2.86 -3.39 -4.48
N VAL A 561 -3.21 -2.34 -3.75
CA VAL A 561 -3.84 -1.14 -4.33
C VAL A 561 -2.83 -0.25 -5.05
N LEU A 562 -1.67 -0.01 -4.43
CA LEU A 562 -0.65 0.91 -4.93
C LEU A 562 0.33 0.21 -5.88
N GLY A 563 0.60 -1.09 -5.70
CA GLY A 563 1.64 -1.80 -6.44
C GLY A 563 3.06 -1.43 -5.98
N CYS A 564 3.20 -1.02 -4.72
CA CYS A 564 4.47 -0.65 -4.11
C CYS A 564 5.19 -1.86 -3.48
N ALA A 565 6.43 -1.64 -3.06
CA ALA A 565 7.19 -2.55 -2.20
C ALA A 565 6.55 -2.70 -0.81
N SER A 566 7.08 -3.61 0.01
CA SER A 566 6.60 -3.78 1.39
C SER A 566 6.91 -2.56 2.25
N LEU A 567 6.12 -2.33 3.30
CA LEU A 567 6.32 -1.17 4.18
C LEU A 567 7.71 -1.15 4.82
N GLU A 568 8.28 -2.31 5.13
CA GLU A 568 9.61 -2.48 5.72
C GLU A 568 10.73 -2.08 4.74
N GLU A 569 10.54 -2.35 3.44
CA GLU A 569 11.44 -1.85 2.40
C GLU A 569 11.27 -0.35 2.18
N LEU A 570 10.03 0.15 2.29
CA LEU A 570 9.70 1.54 2.02
C LEU A 570 10.07 2.50 3.15
N ASP A 571 9.98 2.11 4.42
CA ASP A 571 10.38 2.96 5.56
C ASP A 571 11.89 2.85 5.87
N GLY A 572 12.59 1.95 5.18
CA GLY A 572 14.02 1.73 5.30
C GLY A 572 14.42 0.91 6.53
N SER A 573 13.49 0.24 7.22
CA SER A 573 13.79 -0.62 8.36
C SER A 573 14.81 -1.72 8.00
N MET A 574 14.66 -2.33 6.82
CA MET A 574 15.58 -3.35 6.29
C MET A 574 17.04 -2.87 6.15
N SER A 575 17.26 -1.56 5.96
CA SER A 575 18.62 -0.99 5.84
C SER A 575 19.25 -0.64 7.19
N ARG A 576 18.46 -0.57 8.27
CA ARG A 576 18.97 -0.25 9.63
C ARG A 576 19.52 -1.48 10.35
N ASP A 577 19.12 -2.69 9.92
CA ASP A 577 19.47 -3.96 10.56
C ASP A 577 20.80 -4.59 10.12
N MET A 578 21.52 -4.00 9.16
CA MET A 578 22.84 -4.52 8.73
C MET A 578 24.01 -4.22 9.69
N HIS A 579 23.80 -3.47 10.80
CA HIS A 579 24.87 -3.16 11.76
C HIS A 579 24.57 -3.46 13.23
N TYR A 580 23.38 -3.96 13.57
CA TYR A 580 23.07 -4.43 14.92
C TYR A 580 22.34 -5.77 14.83
N SER A 581 23.10 -6.85 14.63
CA SER A 581 22.64 -8.21 14.89
C SER A 581 22.58 -8.45 16.40
N GLU A 582 21.65 -7.79 17.07
CA GLU A 582 21.06 -8.32 18.28
C GLU A 582 19.59 -8.58 17.96
N LYS A 583 19.20 -9.86 18.01
CA LYS A 583 17.82 -10.31 17.93
C LYS A 583 16.99 -9.44 18.89
N MET A 584 16.28 -8.44 18.36
CA MET A 584 15.38 -7.62 19.15
C MET A 584 14.27 -8.52 19.69
N HIS A 585 14.40 -8.88 20.96
CA HIS A 585 13.30 -9.45 21.73
C HIS A 585 12.16 -8.44 21.76
N PHE A 586 11.00 -8.82 21.20
CA PHE A 586 9.73 -8.05 21.20
C PHE A 586 9.27 -7.58 22.59
N THR A 587 9.93 -7.98 23.66
CA THR A 587 9.62 -7.64 25.05
C THR A 587 10.34 -6.39 25.57
N GLU A 588 11.44 -5.94 24.96
CA GLU A 588 12.20 -4.78 25.46
C GLU A 588 11.88 -3.45 24.76
N THR A 589 11.01 -3.46 23.74
CA THR A 589 10.49 -2.25 23.08
C THR A 589 9.17 -1.75 23.67
N LYS A 590 9.01 -1.81 25.00
CA LYS A 590 7.81 -1.36 25.75
C LYS A 590 7.49 0.15 25.63
N LEU A 591 8.06 0.90 24.68
CA LEU A 591 7.90 2.35 24.53
C LEU A 591 7.70 2.89 23.08
N LEU A 592 7.56 2.06 22.03
CA LEU A 592 7.39 2.55 20.65
C LEU A 592 5.95 2.37 20.12
N THR A 593 5.12 3.41 20.28
CA THR A 593 3.66 3.44 19.99
C THR A 593 3.30 4.03 18.62
N THR A 594 4.21 4.05 17.64
CA THR A 594 3.93 4.72 16.34
C THR A 594 3.12 3.82 15.41
N SER A 595 2.00 4.32 14.88
CA SER A 595 1.14 3.60 13.94
C SER A 595 1.28 4.15 12.52
N THR A 596 1.41 3.26 11.52
CA THR A 596 1.33 3.67 10.10
C THR A 596 -0.10 4.09 9.75
N VAL A 597 -0.28 5.32 9.29
CA VAL A 597 -1.59 5.92 9.02
C VAL A 597 -1.80 6.31 7.57
N ALA A 598 -0.74 6.46 6.78
CA ALA A 598 -0.87 6.63 5.34
C ALA A 598 0.33 6.06 4.58
N VAL A 599 0.09 5.64 3.34
CA VAL A 599 1.12 5.17 2.41
C VAL A 599 0.84 5.82 1.07
N GLN A 600 1.79 6.59 0.53
CA GLN A 600 1.76 7.18 -0.79
C GLN A 600 2.74 6.46 -1.71
N PHE A 601 2.33 6.24 -2.95
CA PHE A 601 3.19 5.78 -4.02
C PHE A 601 2.75 6.41 -5.35
N GLY A 602 3.57 7.32 -5.87
CA GLY A 602 3.24 8.14 -7.03
C GLY A 602 2.09 9.10 -6.75
N ASP A 603 1.12 9.15 -7.66
CA ASP A 603 -0.07 10.01 -7.57
C ASP A 603 -1.24 9.28 -6.85
N LEU A 604 -0.94 8.28 -6.02
CA LEU A 604 -1.90 7.53 -5.22
C LEU A 604 -1.46 7.42 -3.77
N ALA A 605 -2.42 7.44 -2.86
CA ALA A 605 -2.19 7.13 -1.46
C ALA A 605 -3.34 6.33 -0.86
N VAL A 606 -3.04 5.56 0.18
CA VAL A 606 -4.02 4.93 1.07
C VAL A 606 -3.88 5.54 2.46
N ILE A 607 -5.00 5.89 3.09
CA ILE A 607 -5.05 6.62 4.36
C ILE A 607 -5.99 5.90 5.33
N ALA A 608 -5.60 5.80 6.60
CA ALA A 608 -6.41 5.23 7.67
C ALA A 608 -7.70 6.05 7.87
N PRO A 609 -8.88 5.44 7.86
CA PRO A 609 -10.15 6.16 7.92
C PRO A 609 -10.41 6.81 9.28
N TRP A 610 -9.87 6.24 10.36
CA TRP A 610 -10.02 6.72 11.73
C TRP A 610 -9.06 7.87 12.09
N LEU A 611 -8.24 8.34 11.14
CA LEU A 611 -7.32 9.45 11.35
C LEU A 611 -8.06 10.79 11.56
N ASP A 612 -9.29 10.92 11.05
CA ASP A 612 -10.14 12.09 11.26
C ASP A 612 -10.91 12.00 12.58
N LEU A 613 -10.36 12.63 13.63
CA LEU A 613 -10.99 12.64 14.95
C LEU A 613 -12.31 13.44 15.00
N ALA A 614 -12.65 14.23 13.97
CA ALA A 614 -13.89 15.00 13.95
C ALA A 614 -15.13 14.17 13.52
N VAL A 615 -14.91 12.96 13.00
CA VAL A 615 -15.94 12.05 12.48
C VAL A 615 -16.10 10.86 13.44
N PRO A 616 -17.27 10.20 13.54
CA PRO A 616 -17.44 9.02 14.39
C PRO A 616 -16.43 7.90 14.06
N ILE A 617 -15.74 7.39 15.08
CA ILE A 617 -14.79 6.27 14.96
C ILE A 617 -15.36 5.05 15.68
N THR A 618 -15.28 3.86 15.07
CA THR A 618 -15.78 2.61 15.67
C THR A 618 -14.82 1.45 15.46
N ALA A 619 -14.82 0.48 16.39
CA ALA A 619 -14.11 -0.79 16.22
C ALA A 619 -14.56 -1.54 14.95
N LYS A 620 -15.87 -1.48 14.65
CA LYS A 620 -16.41 -2.04 13.41
C LYS A 620 -15.93 -1.23 12.21
N GLY A 621 -15.46 -1.92 11.18
CA GLY A 621 -14.88 -1.28 10.00
C GLY A 621 -13.56 -0.53 10.23
N SER A 622 -12.89 -0.72 11.37
CA SER A 622 -11.62 -0.03 11.66
C SER A 622 -10.46 -0.49 10.77
N PHE A 623 -10.50 -1.74 10.29
CA PHE A 623 -9.58 -2.26 9.29
C PHE A 623 -10.07 -1.89 7.89
N GLY A 624 -9.86 -0.62 7.53
CA GLY A 624 -10.25 0.00 6.27
C GLY A 624 -9.21 0.98 5.76
N MET A 625 -9.36 1.45 4.53
CA MET A 625 -8.56 2.53 3.97
C MET A 625 -9.39 3.45 3.08
N VAL A 626 -8.98 4.71 3.02
CA VAL A 626 -9.44 5.67 2.02
C VAL A 626 -8.36 5.78 0.95
N VAL A 627 -8.73 5.50 -0.30
CA VAL A 627 -7.82 5.67 -1.44
C VAL A 627 -7.93 7.11 -1.95
N ALA A 628 -6.82 7.84 -1.86
CA ALA A 628 -6.68 9.20 -2.35
C ALA A 628 -5.86 9.24 -3.63
N ARG A 629 -6.21 10.16 -4.52
CA ARG A 629 -5.43 10.48 -5.73
C ARG A 629 -4.73 11.81 -5.52
N GLY A 630 -3.44 11.85 -5.79
CA GLY A 630 -2.60 13.01 -5.56
C GLY A 630 -1.53 12.75 -4.50
N GLN A 631 -0.58 13.67 -4.48
CA GLN A 631 0.37 13.85 -3.41
C GLN A 631 -0.36 14.27 -2.14
N ILE A 632 -0.15 13.54 -1.06
CA ILE A 632 -0.69 13.85 0.26
C ILE A 632 0.14 14.95 0.91
N GLY A 633 -0.49 15.72 1.78
CA GLY A 633 0.13 16.78 2.56
C GLY A 633 -0.81 17.35 3.60
N VAL A 634 -0.36 18.38 4.30
CA VAL A 634 -1.15 19.09 5.31
C VAL A 634 -1.37 20.54 4.90
N ILE A 635 -2.43 21.17 5.41
CA ILE A 635 -2.63 22.62 5.27
C ILE A 635 -2.05 23.30 6.50
N VAL A 636 -1.03 24.13 6.28
CA VAL A 636 -0.38 24.96 7.31
C VAL A 636 -0.91 26.38 7.19
N LYS A 637 -1.27 26.97 8.33
CA LYS A 637 -1.67 28.38 8.39
C LYS A 637 -0.42 29.24 8.59
N GLY A 638 -0.16 30.14 7.64
CA GLY A 638 0.91 31.14 7.73
C GLY A 638 0.60 32.21 8.78
N PHE A 639 1.64 32.92 9.22
CA PHE A 639 1.54 34.03 10.18
C PHE A 639 0.66 35.19 9.68
N ASP A 640 0.49 35.30 8.36
CA ASP A 640 -0.37 36.28 7.67
C ASP A 640 -1.84 35.81 7.55
N GLY A 641 -2.18 34.64 8.11
CA GLY A 641 -3.51 34.04 8.00
C GLY A 641 -3.76 33.32 6.67
N SER A 642 -2.78 33.29 5.75
CA SER A 642 -2.86 32.48 4.53
C SER A 642 -2.81 31.00 4.87
N SER A 643 -3.46 30.16 4.06
CA SER A 643 -3.39 28.70 4.20
C SER A 643 -2.56 28.15 3.04
N GLN A 644 -1.46 27.48 3.35
CA GLN A 644 -0.56 26.88 2.37
C GLN A 644 -0.60 25.37 2.50
N PHE A 645 -0.69 24.68 1.36
CA PHE A 645 -0.51 23.23 1.33
C PHE A 645 0.97 22.87 1.38
N GLN A 646 1.35 22.03 2.34
CA GLN A 646 2.67 21.45 2.48
C GLN A 646 2.60 19.98 2.05
N PRO A 647 3.03 19.65 0.82
CA PRO A 647 3.07 18.27 0.34
C PRO A 647 4.16 17.46 1.03
N VAL A 648 3.97 16.14 1.03
CA VAL A 648 5.05 15.18 1.20
C VAL A 648 5.99 15.26 -0.01
N GLU A 649 7.25 15.62 0.19
CA GLU A 649 8.19 15.90 -0.90
C GLU A 649 8.57 14.67 -1.74
N ALA A 650 8.45 13.46 -1.18
CA ALA A 650 8.81 12.21 -1.83
C ALA A 650 7.68 11.65 -2.70
N GLU A 651 8.03 10.98 -3.81
CA GLU A 651 7.06 10.24 -4.65
C GLU A 651 6.52 9.01 -3.92
N THR A 652 7.30 8.46 -2.99
CA THR A 652 6.89 7.38 -2.10
C THR A 652 6.99 7.84 -0.65
N ALA A 653 5.95 7.60 0.14
CA ALA A 653 5.94 8.00 1.54
C ALA A 653 5.18 7.02 2.43
N VAL A 654 5.75 6.70 3.58
CA VAL A 654 5.09 6.03 4.69
C VAL A 654 4.91 7.06 5.78
N VAL A 655 3.67 7.35 6.17
CA VAL A 655 3.34 8.31 7.22
C VAL A 655 2.97 7.55 8.48
N GLN A 656 3.71 7.81 9.55
CA GLN A 656 3.47 7.26 10.89
C GLN A 656 3.08 8.35 11.87
N THR A 657 2.30 8.02 12.90
CA THR A 657 2.01 8.95 14.00
C THR A 657 3.23 9.15 14.89
N LEU A 658 3.25 10.28 15.60
CA LEU A 658 4.20 10.53 16.70
C LEU A 658 3.53 10.22 18.05
N LYS A 659 4.32 9.73 19.00
CA LYS A 659 3.89 9.52 20.40
C LYS A 659 3.31 10.80 21.00
N THR A 660 2.23 10.65 21.75
CA THR A 660 1.63 11.72 22.57
C THR A 660 2.68 12.33 23.51
N GLU A 661 2.72 13.65 23.57
CA GLU A 661 3.63 14.42 24.42
C GLU A 661 3.47 14.06 25.91
N GLU A 662 4.61 13.85 26.57
CA GLU A 662 4.67 13.57 28.00
C GLU A 662 4.57 14.86 28.81
N ILE A 663 3.75 14.85 29.86
CA ILE A 663 3.44 16.03 30.68
C ILE A 663 3.65 15.78 32.18
N SER A 664 4.39 14.72 32.56
CA SER A 664 4.68 14.33 33.95
C SER A 664 5.12 15.52 34.78
N ASP A 665 6.15 16.23 34.32
CA ASP A 665 6.79 17.33 35.03
C ASP A 665 5.83 18.47 35.33
N PHE A 666 4.90 18.75 34.41
CA PHE A 666 3.89 19.78 34.61
C PHE A 666 2.84 19.33 35.62
N VAL A 667 2.40 18.06 35.56
CA VAL A 667 1.40 17.52 36.48
C VAL A 667 1.95 17.38 37.90
N GLU A 668 3.22 17.03 38.06
CA GLU A 668 3.90 17.00 39.35
C GLU A 668 3.99 18.38 40.00
N ARG A 669 4.29 19.42 39.20
CA ARG A 669 4.38 20.81 39.68
C ARG A 669 3.02 21.44 39.93
N PHE A 670 2.01 21.08 39.13
CA PHE A 670 0.66 21.67 39.16
C PHE A 670 -0.42 20.58 39.23
N PRO A 671 -0.49 19.82 40.33
CA PRO A 671 -1.41 18.70 40.45
C PRO A 671 -2.86 19.17 40.42
N LYS A 672 -3.71 18.39 39.75
CA LYS A 672 -5.16 18.60 39.78
C LYS A 672 -5.69 18.28 41.18
N GLN A 673 -6.37 19.25 41.78
CA GLN A 673 -7.03 19.09 43.08
C GLN A 673 -8.16 18.06 42.98
N GLN A 674 -8.28 17.24 44.02
CA GLN A 674 -9.39 16.30 44.17
C GLN A 674 -10.65 17.07 44.59
N GLU A 675 -11.80 16.63 44.09
CA GLU A 675 -13.08 17.16 44.51
C GLU A 675 -13.37 16.74 45.96
N PRO A 676 -13.93 17.62 46.80
CA PRO A 676 -14.27 17.28 48.17
C PRO A 676 -15.25 16.09 48.19
N PRO A 677 -15.11 15.14 49.13
CA PRO A 677 -16.05 14.04 49.26
C PRO A 677 -17.47 14.57 49.49
N ASP A 678 -18.45 13.95 48.86
CA ASP A 678 -19.89 14.28 48.99
C ASP A 678 -20.29 15.69 48.55
N SER A 679 -19.39 16.39 47.88
CA SER A 679 -19.69 17.69 47.29
C SER A 679 -20.61 17.55 46.08
N GLU A 680 -21.51 18.53 45.95
CA GLU A 680 -22.29 18.75 44.73
C GLU A 680 -21.46 19.61 43.77
N ILE A 681 -20.89 18.97 42.76
CA ILE A 681 -20.08 19.59 41.71
C ILE A 681 -21.01 20.02 40.59
N THR A 682 -21.04 21.32 40.30
CA THR A 682 -21.75 21.82 39.10
C THR A 682 -20.81 21.74 37.91
N ILE A 683 -21.16 20.91 36.91
CA ILE A 683 -20.43 20.82 35.64
C ILE A 683 -20.73 22.07 34.81
N PRO A 684 -19.74 22.95 34.57
CA PRO A 684 -19.93 24.09 33.69
C PRO A 684 -20.06 23.63 32.23
N THR A 685 -20.88 24.33 31.45
CA THR A 685 -20.85 24.19 29.98
C THR A 685 -19.49 24.63 29.46
N ASP A 686 -18.77 23.70 28.84
CA ASP A 686 -17.50 23.96 28.18
C ASP A 686 -17.72 24.88 26.97
N ARG A 687 -17.08 26.06 26.99
CA ARG A 687 -17.08 27.06 25.91
C ARG A 687 -15.70 27.25 25.29
N SER A 688 -14.75 26.37 25.61
CA SER A 688 -13.37 26.51 25.18
C SER A 688 -13.26 26.48 23.66
N GLY A 689 -12.59 27.49 23.12
CA GLY A 689 -12.21 27.52 21.72
C GLY A 689 -11.13 26.47 21.48
N ILE A 690 -11.43 25.46 20.67
CA ILE A 690 -10.49 24.40 20.33
C ILE A 690 -10.03 24.61 18.90
N SER A 691 -8.73 24.46 18.69
CA SER A 691 -8.14 24.35 17.37
C SER A 691 -7.24 23.12 17.30
N SER A 692 -7.13 22.56 16.10
CA SER A 692 -6.20 21.50 15.79
C SER A 692 -5.38 21.88 14.57
N ASP A 693 -4.11 21.52 14.59
CA ASP A 693 -3.20 21.66 13.47
C ASP A 693 -2.36 20.41 13.31
N TYR A 694 -1.96 20.17 12.06
CA TYR A 694 -1.22 18.97 11.66
C TYR A 694 0.11 19.40 11.05
N ILE A 695 1.17 18.73 11.47
CA ILE A 695 2.52 18.97 11.00
C ILE A 695 3.06 17.65 10.45
N LEU A 696 3.59 17.69 9.23
CA LEU A 696 4.32 16.57 8.63
C LEU A 696 5.81 16.86 8.68
N VAL A 697 6.57 15.95 9.29
CA VAL A 697 8.03 16.04 9.41
C VAL A 697 8.65 14.86 8.69
N ALA A 698 9.62 15.12 7.80
CA ALA A 698 10.39 14.05 7.17
C ALA A 698 11.38 13.47 8.20
N ASP A 699 11.35 12.14 8.36
CA ASP A 699 12.22 11.36 9.26
C ASP A 699 13.15 10.42 8.45
N GLY A 700 13.02 10.44 7.13
CA GLY A 700 13.84 9.68 6.19
C GLY A 700 13.52 10.05 4.74
N PRO A 701 14.10 9.34 3.75
CA PRO A 701 13.85 9.61 2.33
C PRO A 701 12.38 9.36 1.93
N SER A 702 11.71 8.46 2.64
CA SER A 702 10.34 8.02 2.41
C SER A 702 9.52 7.91 3.71
N LEU A 703 10.13 8.10 4.88
CA LEU A 703 9.43 8.05 6.16
C LEU A 703 9.05 9.46 6.63
N TYR A 704 7.78 9.63 7.01
CA TYR A 704 7.24 10.88 7.53
C TYR A 704 6.52 10.65 8.86
N LYS A 705 6.66 11.60 9.78
CA LYS A 705 5.94 11.63 11.05
C LYS A 705 4.83 12.68 10.98
N LEU A 706 3.61 12.25 11.27
CA LEU A 706 2.44 13.11 11.42
C LEU A 706 2.28 13.47 12.89
N LEU A 707 2.39 14.75 13.18
CA LEU A 707 2.14 15.33 14.49
C LEU A 707 0.77 16.01 14.44
N MET A 708 -0.10 15.66 15.38
CA MET A 708 -1.34 16.37 15.62
C MET A 708 -1.19 17.20 16.88
N ARG A 709 -1.35 18.52 16.76
CA ARG A 709 -1.39 19.42 17.90
C ARG A 709 -2.83 19.81 18.17
N VAL A 710 -3.25 19.68 19.42
CA VAL A 710 -4.56 20.14 19.89
C VAL A 710 -4.32 21.29 20.84
N SER A 711 -4.94 22.45 20.54
CA SER A 711 -4.81 23.66 21.32
C SER A 711 -6.17 24.13 21.84
N SER A 712 -6.13 24.68 23.05
CA SER A 712 -7.22 25.39 23.72
C SER A 712 -6.76 26.80 24.08
N GLY A 713 -7.58 27.57 24.81
CA GLY A 713 -7.19 28.92 25.24
C GLY A 713 -5.96 28.95 26.16
N THR A 714 -5.73 27.89 26.94
CA THR A 714 -4.72 27.84 28.01
C THR A 714 -3.66 26.77 27.83
N HIS A 715 -3.96 25.69 27.09
CA HIS A 715 -3.06 24.55 26.91
C HIS A 715 -2.96 24.12 25.44
N SER A 716 -1.81 23.58 25.06
CA SER A 716 -1.54 22.95 23.76
C SER A 716 -0.77 21.66 23.99
N ARG A 717 -1.11 20.59 23.27
CA ARG A 717 -0.44 19.28 23.42
C ARG A 717 -0.34 18.54 22.09
N LEU A 718 0.80 17.87 21.85
CA LEU A 718 0.93 16.91 20.75
C LEU A 718 0.30 15.57 21.13
N LEU A 719 -0.46 15.00 20.21
CA LEU A 719 -1.30 13.83 20.43
C LEU A 719 -1.11 12.80 19.31
N ASP A 720 -1.03 11.53 19.69
CA ASP A 720 -1.12 10.42 18.74
C ASP A 720 -2.61 10.10 18.47
N PRO A 721 -3.13 10.38 17.25
CA PRO A 721 -4.53 10.09 16.93
C PRO A 721 -4.85 8.59 16.90
N SER A 722 -3.86 7.71 16.73
CA SER A 722 -4.08 6.26 16.71
C SER A 722 -4.49 5.69 18.07
N LEU A 723 -4.13 6.38 19.17
CA LEU A 723 -4.53 5.99 20.51
C LEU A 723 -6.04 6.11 20.73
N ALA A 724 -6.72 7.04 20.03
CA ALA A 724 -8.18 7.14 20.08
C ALA A 724 -8.82 5.85 19.54
N MET A 725 -8.36 5.40 18.35
CA MET A 725 -8.83 4.16 17.74
C MET A 725 -8.48 2.95 18.60
N LEU A 726 -7.24 2.89 19.12
CA LEU A 726 -6.80 1.81 20.02
C LEU A 726 -7.74 1.70 21.23
N LYS A 727 -8.00 2.80 21.94
CA LYS A 727 -8.87 2.81 23.12
C LYS A 727 -10.33 2.52 22.78
N LEU A 728 -10.84 3.00 21.64
CA LEU A 728 -12.19 2.65 21.17
C LEU A 728 -12.32 1.17 20.78
N SER A 729 -11.26 0.56 20.25
CA SER A 729 -11.24 -0.88 19.93
C SER A 729 -11.36 -1.75 21.19
N GLN A 730 -10.87 -1.27 22.32
CA GLN A 730 -11.04 -1.88 23.64
C GLN A 730 -12.51 -1.77 24.15
N GLN A 731 -13.37 -1.03 23.43
CA GLN A 731 -14.77 -0.69 23.75
C GLN A 731 -14.94 -0.26 25.21
N PRO A 732 -14.66 1.01 25.53
CA PRO A 732 -14.94 1.53 26.86
C PRO A 732 -16.42 1.33 27.19
N PRO A 733 -16.76 1.13 28.47
CA PRO A 733 -18.13 0.87 28.90
C PRO A 733 -19.07 2.00 28.49
N ALA A 734 -19.95 1.72 27.51
CA ALA A 734 -20.98 2.68 27.12
C ALA A 734 -22.04 2.77 28.23
N VAL A 735 -22.20 3.94 28.84
CA VAL A 735 -23.24 4.21 29.84
C VAL A 735 -24.41 4.90 29.13
N THR A 736 -25.62 4.37 29.28
CA THR A 736 -26.85 5.05 28.84
C THR A 736 -27.81 5.16 30.01
N CYS A 737 -28.44 6.32 30.20
CA CYS A 737 -29.46 6.48 31.24
C CYS A 737 -30.64 7.32 30.75
N LYS A 738 -31.82 7.12 31.36
CA LYS A 738 -33.03 7.91 31.09
C LYS A 738 -33.18 9.15 31.98
N HIS A 739 -32.23 9.40 32.88
CA HIS A 739 -32.28 10.55 33.77
C HIS A 739 -32.13 11.85 32.98
N ALA A 740 -32.83 12.91 33.43
CA ALA A 740 -32.59 14.25 32.92
C ALA A 740 -31.11 14.61 33.14
N LYS A 741 -30.50 15.27 32.16
CA LYS A 741 -29.12 15.74 32.26
C LYS A 741 -29.07 16.82 33.35
N ASN A 742 -28.76 16.41 34.58
CA ASN A 742 -28.52 17.33 35.68
C ASN A 742 -27.05 17.76 35.62
N PRO A 743 -26.73 19.07 35.59
CA PRO A 743 -25.34 19.54 35.65
C PRO A 743 -24.69 19.24 37.01
N VAL A 744 -25.45 18.87 38.03
CA VAL A 744 -24.93 18.58 39.37
C VAL A 744 -24.55 17.10 39.52
N VAL A 745 -23.31 16.88 39.94
CA VAL A 745 -22.71 15.56 40.19
C VAL A 745 -22.32 15.47 41.64
N ARG A 746 -22.55 14.31 42.28
CA ARG A 746 -22.06 14.09 43.64
C ARG A 746 -20.72 13.35 43.60
N SER A 747 -19.72 13.91 44.28
CA SER A 747 -18.43 13.26 44.50
C SER A 747 -18.59 11.96 45.31
N PRO A 748 -17.80 10.90 45.07
CA PRO A 748 -17.84 9.66 45.83
C PRO A 748 -17.64 9.85 47.35
N HIS A 749 -18.24 8.93 48.12
CA HIS A 749 -17.86 8.70 49.51
C HIS A 749 -16.42 8.13 49.60
N PRO A 750 -15.62 8.52 50.62
CA PRO A 750 -14.33 7.91 50.91
C PRO A 750 -14.41 6.38 51.08
N PRO A 751 -13.36 5.61 50.72
CA PRO A 751 -11.99 6.03 50.42
C PRO A 751 -11.75 6.49 48.98
N ARG A 752 -12.79 6.53 48.13
CA ARG A 752 -12.67 6.90 46.71
C ARG A 752 -12.58 8.42 46.55
N THR A 753 -11.76 8.89 45.61
CA THR A 753 -11.64 10.32 45.30
C THR A 753 -11.90 10.57 43.82
N LEU A 754 -12.42 11.75 43.48
CA LEU A 754 -12.74 12.13 42.10
C LEU A 754 -11.92 13.35 41.69
N LYS A 755 -11.35 13.31 40.49
CA LYS A 755 -10.77 14.46 39.80
C LYS A 755 -11.57 14.74 38.54
N THR A 756 -12.14 15.93 38.43
CA THR A 756 -12.89 16.34 37.24
C THR A 756 -12.05 17.24 36.34
N TYR A 757 -12.09 17.01 35.04
CA TYR A 757 -11.29 17.72 34.05
C TYR A 757 -12.21 18.35 32.98
N PRO A 758 -12.33 19.69 32.92
CA PRO A 758 -12.80 20.33 31.70
C PRO A 758 -11.83 20.02 30.56
N PHE A 759 -12.26 20.22 29.31
CA PHE A 759 -11.43 19.87 28.15
C PHE A 759 -10.04 20.57 28.16
N GLU A 760 -9.96 21.84 28.57
CA GLU A 760 -8.67 22.53 28.66
C GLU A 760 -7.70 21.88 29.65
N ASP A 761 -8.18 21.54 30.85
CA ASP A 761 -7.37 20.87 31.87
C ASP A 761 -7.03 19.43 31.47
N LEU A 762 -7.89 18.77 30.67
CA LEU A 762 -7.60 17.45 30.13
C LEU A 762 -6.37 17.48 29.21
N LEU A 763 -6.20 18.53 28.40
CA LEU A 763 -5.01 18.66 27.56
C LEU A 763 -3.73 18.80 28.41
N GLY A 764 -3.75 19.62 29.47
CA GLY A 764 -2.53 19.98 30.20
C GLY A 764 -2.22 19.19 31.47
N ARG A 765 -3.21 18.53 32.09
CA ARG A 765 -3.08 17.95 33.45
C ARG A 765 -3.54 16.50 33.55
N TRP A 766 -3.95 15.89 32.43
CA TRP A 766 -4.31 14.48 32.38
C TRP A 766 -3.07 13.61 32.20
N TYR A 767 -2.51 13.17 33.33
CA TYR A 767 -1.35 12.29 33.39
C TYR A 767 -1.76 10.84 33.65
N ALA A 768 -1.13 9.92 32.93
CA ALA A 768 -1.18 8.49 33.23
C ALA A 768 -0.18 8.23 34.36
N ALA A 769 -0.66 7.85 35.54
CA ALA A 769 0.25 7.46 36.62
C ALA A 769 1.10 6.25 36.16
N ARG A 770 2.42 6.31 36.36
CA ARG A 770 3.24 5.10 36.35
C ARG A 770 2.71 4.14 37.42
N SER A 771 2.54 2.87 37.08
CA SER A 771 2.63 1.81 38.09
C SER A 771 3.93 2.03 38.88
N PRO A 772 3.94 1.90 40.21
CA PRO A 772 5.21 1.94 40.93
C PRO A 772 6.16 0.90 40.30
N PRO A 773 7.45 1.21 40.12
CA PRO A 773 8.42 0.19 39.77
C PRO A 773 8.30 -0.94 40.81
N ASP A 774 8.30 -2.19 40.35
CA ASP A 774 8.51 -3.32 41.24
C ASP A 774 9.76 -3.02 42.07
N ASP A 775 9.63 -3.11 43.39
CA ASP A 775 10.72 -2.85 44.32
C ASP A 775 11.94 -3.76 44.00
N ASP A 776 13.12 -3.15 44.11
CA ASP A 776 14.49 -3.67 44.02
C ASP A 776 15.08 -4.09 42.66
N PRO A 777 15.95 -3.24 42.06
CA PRO A 777 17.18 -3.74 41.45
C PRO A 777 18.23 -3.91 42.55
N THR A 778 18.45 -5.15 43.00
CA THR A 778 19.74 -5.51 43.62
C THR A 778 20.86 -5.08 42.67
N PRO A 779 21.80 -4.21 43.08
CA PRO A 779 22.92 -3.83 42.22
C PRO A 779 23.93 -4.97 42.19
N THR A 780 23.94 -5.73 41.10
CA THR A 780 25.07 -6.60 40.76
C THR A 780 26.20 -5.75 40.22
N ASN A 781 27.35 -5.80 40.91
CA ASN A 781 28.61 -5.14 40.58
C ASN A 781 29.12 -5.45 39.15
N SER A 782 29.39 -4.39 38.37
CA SER A 782 30.41 -4.29 37.28
C SER A 782 30.05 -3.02 36.48
N GLU A 783 30.84 -1.96 36.26
CA GLU A 783 32.28 -1.71 36.27
C GLU A 783 32.52 -0.24 36.65
N ILE A 784 33.49 0.00 37.53
CA ILE A 784 34.00 1.34 37.85
C ILE A 784 35.02 1.71 36.79
N VAL A 785 34.74 2.75 36.00
CA VAL A 785 35.77 3.56 35.35
C VAL A 785 36.27 4.59 36.36
N GLN A 786 37.59 4.60 36.50
CA GLN A 786 38.39 5.36 37.45
C GLN A 786 38.09 6.88 37.41
N GLN A 787 37.87 7.46 38.59
CA GLN A 787 38.21 8.85 38.83
C GLN A 787 38.85 8.97 40.22
N ALA A 788 40.01 9.61 40.22
CA ALA A 788 40.99 9.55 41.28
C ALA A 788 40.68 10.52 42.44
N ASP A 789 41.06 10.06 43.63
CA ASP A 789 41.95 10.76 44.57
C ASP A 789 41.37 11.66 45.71
N TRP A 790 41.84 11.30 46.92
CA TRP A 790 41.97 12.02 48.21
C TRP A 790 40.85 11.95 49.29
N ASP A 791 41.22 11.18 50.34
CA ASP A 791 41.17 11.48 51.78
C ASP A 791 39.99 11.10 52.70
N GLU A 792 40.25 10.04 53.49
CA GLU A 792 40.29 9.99 54.96
C GLU A 792 39.08 10.48 55.81
N GLN A 793 38.34 9.52 56.42
CA GLN A 793 38.23 9.26 57.88
C GLN A 793 36.88 8.66 58.34
N GLY A 794 36.98 7.58 59.15
CA GLY A 794 36.06 7.19 60.23
C GLY A 794 34.87 6.28 59.86
N PHE A 795 34.87 4.96 60.14
CA PHE A 795 34.39 4.31 61.40
C PHE A 795 32.96 4.75 61.81
N GLU A 796 31.92 3.92 61.98
CA GLU A 796 31.77 2.57 62.55
C GLU A 796 30.51 1.84 62.01
N ILE A 797 30.58 0.50 61.96
CA ILE A 797 29.43 -0.40 61.83
C ILE A 797 28.93 -0.74 63.24
N ALA A 798 27.62 -0.61 63.48
CA ALA A 798 26.94 -1.27 64.60
C ALA A 798 25.94 -2.30 64.07
N THR A 799 26.21 -3.56 64.37
CA THR A 799 25.29 -4.68 64.21
C THR A 799 24.38 -4.78 65.43
N SER A 800 23.08 -5.02 65.21
CA SER A 800 22.30 -5.80 66.18
C SER A 800 21.14 -6.51 65.50
N THR A 801 21.17 -7.83 65.65
CA THR A 801 20.16 -8.83 65.30
C THR A 801 18.94 -8.75 66.22
N GLY A 802 17.77 -9.06 65.69
CA GLY A 802 16.54 -9.21 66.47
C GLY A 802 15.37 -9.73 65.64
N ASP A 803 15.20 -11.07 65.65
CA ASP A 803 14.01 -11.79 65.18
C ASP A 803 12.70 -11.21 65.75
N LYS A 804 11.68 -11.04 64.89
CA LYS A 804 10.31 -11.58 65.04
C LYS A 804 9.29 -10.89 64.12
N GLY A 805 8.50 -11.71 63.44
CA GLY A 805 7.09 -11.40 63.17
C GLY A 805 6.73 -11.26 61.71
N CYS A 806 6.45 -12.41 61.08
CA CYS A 806 5.68 -12.47 59.83
C CYS A 806 4.29 -11.83 60.06
N SER A 807 4.06 -10.69 59.44
CA SER A 807 2.76 -10.05 59.26
C SER A 807 2.79 -9.38 57.89
N GLU A 808 2.66 -10.18 56.82
CA GLU A 808 2.18 -9.67 55.54
C GLU A 808 0.73 -9.23 55.72
N LYS A 809 0.55 -8.01 56.22
CA LYS A 809 -0.63 -7.23 55.89
C LYS A 809 -0.41 -6.75 54.46
N THR A 810 -0.98 -7.46 53.50
CA THR A 810 -1.25 -6.95 52.16
C THR A 810 -1.98 -5.60 52.31
N ASN A 811 -1.25 -4.50 52.10
CA ASN A 811 -1.82 -3.15 52.04
C ASN A 811 -2.60 -3.00 50.73
N HIS A 812 -3.79 -3.61 50.65
CA HIS A 812 -4.80 -3.25 49.67
C HIS A 812 -5.62 -2.06 50.18
N ASN A 813 -4.98 -0.90 50.32
CA ASN A 813 -5.65 0.36 50.68
C ASN A 813 -5.09 1.54 49.89
N VAL A 814 -4.88 1.37 48.57
CA VAL A 814 -4.70 2.51 47.68
C VAL A 814 -6.09 3.06 47.33
N PRO A 815 -6.43 4.31 47.66
CA PRO A 815 -7.69 4.91 47.22
C PRO A 815 -7.71 5.02 45.69
N SER A 816 -8.65 4.34 45.01
CA SER A 816 -8.82 4.50 43.56
C SER A 816 -9.25 5.94 43.26
N THR A 817 -8.36 6.70 42.64
CA THR A 817 -8.63 8.08 42.20
C THR A 817 -9.27 8.01 40.82
N TYR A 818 -10.52 8.43 40.69
CA TYR A 818 -11.21 8.45 39.41
C TYR A 818 -10.91 9.73 38.65
N HIS A 819 -10.56 9.59 37.37
CA HIS A 819 -10.36 10.71 36.45
C HIS A 819 -11.57 10.81 35.53
N CYS A 820 -12.28 11.93 35.58
CA CYS A 820 -13.51 12.15 34.81
C CYS A 820 -13.38 13.41 33.96
N SER A 821 -13.68 13.30 32.66
CA SER A 821 -13.75 14.46 31.77
C SER A 821 -15.19 14.77 31.37
N PHE A 822 -15.50 16.06 31.23
CA PHE A 822 -16.82 16.57 30.87
C PHE A 822 -16.74 17.63 29.77
N GLY A 823 -17.89 17.98 29.17
CA GLY A 823 -17.95 18.98 28.10
C GLY A 823 -17.54 18.46 26.70
N LEU A 824 -17.53 17.13 26.52
CA LEU A 824 -17.20 16.45 25.26
C LEU A 824 -18.39 16.48 24.28
N ASP A 825 -18.81 17.68 23.88
CA ASP A 825 -19.99 17.97 23.04
C ASP A 825 -19.78 17.68 21.54
N THR A 826 -18.55 17.38 21.12
CA THR A 826 -18.19 17.02 19.75
C THR A 826 -17.43 15.70 19.71
N TYR A 827 -17.51 14.99 18.58
CA TYR A 827 -16.69 13.79 18.34
C TYR A 827 -15.20 14.08 18.50
N PHE A 828 -14.74 15.25 18.04
CA PHE A 828 -13.35 15.68 18.18
C PHE A 828 -12.90 15.70 19.65
N LYS A 829 -13.62 16.41 20.53
CA LYS A 829 -13.31 16.45 21.96
C LYS A 829 -13.30 15.05 22.58
N TYR A 830 -14.28 14.24 22.22
CA TYR A 830 -14.42 12.88 22.71
C TYR A 830 -13.24 11.98 22.30
N HIS A 831 -12.85 11.99 21.03
CA HIS A 831 -11.74 11.19 20.54
C HIS A 831 -10.39 11.66 21.08
N VAL A 832 -10.19 12.97 21.26
CA VAL A 832 -9.00 13.51 21.95
C VAL A 832 -8.93 13.01 23.40
N ALA A 833 -10.06 13.04 24.12
CA ALA A 833 -10.12 12.49 25.47
C ALA A 833 -9.81 10.98 25.50
N MET A 834 -10.29 10.22 24.51
CA MET A 834 -9.97 8.80 24.36
C MET A 834 -8.48 8.56 24.05
N ALA A 835 -7.84 9.38 23.23
CA ALA A 835 -6.41 9.25 22.94
C ALA A 835 -5.51 9.57 24.16
N LEU A 836 -5.96 10.45 25.06
CA LEU A 836 -5.24 10.79 26.30
C LEU A 836 -5.50 9.82 27.47
N ALA A 837 -6.50 8.95 27.33
CA ALA A 837 -6.95 8.00 28.33
C ALA A 837 -6.00 6.79 28.46
N HIS A 838 -4.88 6.90 29.18
CA HIS A 838 -4.08 5.72 29.55
C HIS A 838 -4.53 5.15 30.90
N ASP A 839 -4.85 3.86 30.92
CA ASP A 839 -5.07 2.94 32.06
C ASP A 839 -5.98 3.38 33.23
N CYS A 840 -6.72 4.48 33.07
CA CYS A 840 -7.74 4.94 34.00
C CYS A 840 -9.14 4.73 33.40
N VAL A 841 -10.14 4.42 34.24
CA VAL A 841 -11.54 4.35 33.81
C VAL A 841 -12.00 5.74 33.36
N VAL A 842 -11.98 5.96 32.04
CA VAL A 842 -12.41 7.24 31.47
C VAL A 842 -13.92 7.23 31.31
N LEU A 843 -14.57 8.02 32.18
CA LEU A 843 -15.99 8.30 32.08
C LEU A 843 -16.20 9.45 31.10
N THR A 844 -16.14 9.13 29.81
CA THR A 844 -16.46 10.07 28.74
C THR A 844 -17.96 10.12 28.52
N ASN A 845 -18.61 11.17 29.06
CA ASN A 845 -20.03 11.38 28.81
C ASN A 845 -20.27 12.06 27.45
N HIS A 846 -20.29 11.28 26.36
CA HIS A 846 -20.75 11.73 25.03
C HIS A 846 -22.29 11.81 24.97
N GLY A 847 -22.90 12.49 25.96
CA GLY A 847 -24.31 12.83 25.98
C GLY A 847 -25.33 11.69 26.15
N GLY A 848 -24.90 10.44 26.30
CA GLY A 848 -25.75 9.24 26.43
C GLY A 848 -26.21 8.90 27.85
N ALA A 849 -25.53 9.39 28.88
CA ALA A 849 -25.90 9.22 30.29
C ALA A 849 -25.74 10.53 31.07
N CYS A 850 -26.28 10.61 32.28
CA CYS A 850 -25.88 11.63 33.24
C CYS A 850 -24.58 11.19 33.92
N MET A 851 -23.78 12.14 34.40
CA MET A 851 -22.48 11.82 34.98
C MET A 851 -22.58 10.92 36.22
N ASN A 852 -23.66 11.07 37.02
CA ASN A 852 -23.91 10.21 38.17
C ASN A 852 -24.03 8.73 37.76
N CYS A 853 -24.75 8.42 36.67
CA CYS A 853 -24.83 7.05 36.16
C CYS A 853 -23.51 6.56 35.56
N ALA A 854 -22.72 7.46 34.97
CA ALA A 854 -21.40 7.12 34.46
C ALA A 854 -20.46 6.71 35.60
N LEU A 855 -20.42 7.52 36.67
CA LEU A 855 -19.67 7.22 37.90
C LEU A 855 -20.14 5.94 38.57
N GLU A 856 -21.46 5.72 38.67
CA GLU A 856 -22.03 4.49 39.21
C GLU A 856 -21.59 3.23 38.43
N LYS A 857 -21.58 3.32 37.09
CA LYS A 857 -21.10 2.20 36.26
C LYS A 857 -19.60 1.97 36.42
N ALA A 858 -18.80 3.04 36.53
CA ALA A 858 -17.38 2.94 36.88
C ALA A 858 -17.18 2.17 38.20
N TYR A 859 -17.97 2.50 39.23
CA TYR A 859 -17.92 1.82 40.52
C TYR A 859 -18.24 0.32 40.42
N GLN A 860 -19.20 -0.05 39.56
CA GLN A 860 -19.57 -1.45 39.34
C GLN A 860 -18.47 -2.23 38.59
N MET A 861 -17.71 -1.56 37.72
CA MET A 861 -16.67 -2.20 36.92
C MET A 861 -15.41 -2.51 37.72
N GLU A 862 -14.93 -1.59 38.55
CA GLU A 862 -13.81 -1.86 39.45
C GLU A 862 -14.13 -3.00 40.44
N ALA A 863 -15.38 -3.09 40.90
CA ALA A 863 -15.83 -4.18 41.77
C ALA A 863 -15.83 -5.56 41.06
N ALA A 864 -16.04 -5.59 39.74
CA ALA A 864 -16.02 -6.80 38.94
C ALA A 864 -14.59 -7.24 38.60
N GLU A 865 -13.68 -6.31 38.29
CA GLU A 865 -12.26 -6.58 38.02
C GLU A 865 -11.53 -7.09 39.28
N GLY A 866 -11.81 -6.51 40.46
CA GLY A 866 -11.30 -7.01 41.74
C GLY A 866 -11.79 -8.42 42.10
N GLY A 867 -12.97 -8.82 41.60
CA GLY A 867 -13.52 -10.17 41.77
C GLY A 867 -12.94 -11.21 40.80
N PHE A 868 -12.44 -10.78 39.64
CA PHE A 868 -11.84 -11.66 38.62
C PHE A 868 -10.41 -12.08 39.00
N VAL A 869 -9.61 -11.15 39.54
CA VAL A 869 -8.25 -11.43 40.04
C VAL A 869 -8.27 -12.37 41.25
N ALA A 870 -9.26 -12.23 42.14
CA ALA A 870 -9.41 -13.11 43.30
C ALA A 870 -9.86 -14.55 42.96
N LYS A 871 -10.41 -14.79 41.76
CA LYS A 871 -10.87 -16.11 41.32
C LYS A 871 -9.76 -16.91 40.64
N PHE A 872 -8.90 -16.26 39.86
CA PHE A 872 -7.76 -16.93 39.21
C PHE A 872 -6.60 -17.22 40.18
N GLY A 873 -6.45 -16.45 41.25
CA GLY A 873 -5.47 -16.74 42.32
C GLY A 873 -5.80 -17.95 43.20
N LYS A 874 -6.97 -18.57 43.04
CA LYS A 874 -7.39 -19.77 43.81
C LYS A 874 -7.38 -21.08 43.02
N GLU A 875 -7.16 -21.04 41.71
CA GLU A 875 -7.05 -22.25 40.88
C GLU A 875 -5.59 -22.64 40.57
N TYR A 876 -4.61 -21.89 41.10
CA TYR A 876 -3.19 -22.24 41.12
C TYR A 876 -2.60 -22.16 42.55
N GLN A 877 -3.25 -22.85 43.50
CA GLN A 877 -2.65 -23.27 44.77
C GLN A 877 -2.89 -24.75 45.01
#